data_AF-A0A3D5DK72-F1
#
_entry.id   AF-A0A3D5DK72-F1
#
_cell.length_a   1.000
_cell.length_b   1.000
_cell.length_c   1.000
_cell.angle_alpha   90.00
_cell.angle_beta   90.00
_cell.angle_gamma   90.00
#
_symmetry.space_group_name_H-M   'P 1'
#
loop_
_entity.id
_entity.type
_entity.pdbx_description
1 polymer ?
#
loop_
_entity_poly.entity_id
_entity_poly.type
_entity_poly.pdbx_seq_one_letter_code
_entity_poly.pdbx_strand_id
1 'polypeptide(L)'
;AFNADFDGDQMAVHLPLSAEAQAEARILMLSTNNILKPADGKPVTMPTQDMVIGIYCLTRAASSADADGGKVEGEGRAFASIAEATMAYDRGELDLQAKVIVRLKGVTPPRGFEPPEGWAGGQPFRIETTLGRCIFNEALPASFPFVNYEVGKKQLSAIVNELAETYPKVEVAAALDALKDAGFHWATRAGVTIAIEDVVAPPNKAQILEAYEKRADKVQREYERGLITDEERRQELIEIWTHATADVAKDMEAAFPETNSVWMMVNSGARGNQMQVRQIAGMRGLVSNPKGETIPRPIKSSFREGLSVLEYFISTHGARKGLADTALRTADSGYLTRRLVDVAQDVIVREEDCGTDRSIVMKIAEMTDAGLHKLPNIENTGTGRTIAEDIEVDGAVLAAAESDTTETMIDELVAAGVDAVRTFSVLVCEAKVGVCAKCYGRSLATGKRVDVGEAVGIVAAQSIGEPGTQLTMRTFHTGGVAGQDITHGLPRIQELFEARIPKGMAPISEVDGRVKVEETEKTRKILVVPDDGGEEIAYQVPMRSRLLVADGDHVHVGQQLIQGAVNPHEVLRILGSREVQLHLVHEVQEVYRSQGVSIHDKHIEIIIRQMLKRVNVLESGDTELLPGELVERPRFEEMNRGVVEEGGTPASGRPVLMGITKASLATESWLSAASFQETTRVLTDAAIHAKSDPLLGLKENVIIGKLIPAGTGMPRYRSFRVEATEDARSSVYPAASYEEGPGYSFGQPTGESIPLEEYDFGTYNR
;
A
#
# COMPACT_ATOMS: atom_id res chain seq x y z
N ALA A 1 -13.02 -0.81 1.11
CA ALA A 1 -13.32 0.41 1.88
C ALA A 1 -13.91 0.06 3.24
N PHE A 2 -15.13 -0.48 3.32
CA PHE A 2 -15.79 -0.75 4.61
C PHE A 2 -15.37 -2.05 5.31
N ASN A 3 -14.74 -2.99 4.59
CA ASN A 3 -14.43 -4.34 5.10
C ASN A 3 -15.66 -5.01 5.75
N ALA A 4 -16.81 -4.87 5.10
CA ALA A 4 -18.09 -5.42 5.53
C ALA A 4 -18.58 -6.44 4.51
N ASP A 5 -19.32 -7.44 4.98
CA ASP A 5 -20.05 -8.37 4.14
C ASP A 5 -21.56 -8.40 4.49
N PHE A 6 -22.29 -9.36 3.94
CA PHE A 6 -23.75 -9.45 4.08
C PHE A 6 -24.19 -10.63 4.98
N ASP A 7 -23.35 -11.05 5.93
CA ASP A 7 -23.66 -12.15 6.85
C ASP A 7 -24.33 -11.71 8.18
N GLY A 8 -24.48 -10.40 8.39
CA GLY A 8 -25.07 -9.82 9.60
C GLY A 8 -24.46 -8.49 10.06
N ASP A 9 -23.45 -7.99 9.35
CA ASP A 9 -22.80 -6.71 9.63
C ASP A 9 -23.78 -5.52 9.70
N GLN A 10 -23.46 -4.57 10.59
CA GLN A 10 -24.27 -3.37 10.83
C GLN A 10 -23.51 -2.11 10.41
N MET A 11 -24.24 -1.13 9.87
CA MET A 11 -23.70 0.18 9.51
C MET A 11 -24.45 1.30 10.24
N ALA A 12 -23.70 2.29 10.74
CA ALA A 12 -24.25 3.49 11.35
C ALA A 12 -24.42 4.61 10.31
N VAL A 13 -25.52 5.35 10.40
CA VAL A 13 -25.83 6.47 9.48
C VAL A 13 -25.93 7.77 10.28
N HIS A 14 -25.25 8.80 9.80
CA HIS A 14 -25.23 10.15 10.38
C HIS A 14 -25.69 11.17 9.34
N LEU A 15 -26.38 12.23 9.77
CA LEU A 15 -26.93 13.26 8.88
C LEU A 15 -26.23 14.61 9.13
N PRO A 16 -25.51 15.18 8.15
CA PRO A 16 -24.89 16.50 8.29
C PRO A 16 -25.95 17.61 8.25
N LEU A 17 -25.90 18.53 9.22
CA LEU A 17 -26.93 19.58 9.38
C LEU A 17 -26.55 20.90 8.71
N SER A 18 -25.34 21.41 8.93
CA SER A 18 -24.92 22.71 8.39
C SER A 18 -24.62 22.65 6.88
N ALA A 19 -24.70 23.79 6.20
CA ALA A 19 -24.40 23.88 4.78
C ALA A 19 -22.93 23.51 4.49
N GLU A 20 -22.02 23.89 5.38
CA GLU A 20 -20.60 23.55 5.31
C GLU A 20 -20.40 22.04 5.44
N ALA A 21 -21.03 21.39 6.42
CA ALA A 21 -20.93 19.94 6.60
C ALA A 21 -21.55 19.17 5.42
N GLN A 22 -22.65 19.66 4.85
CA GLN A 22 -23.23 19.09 3.63
C GLN A 22 -22.29 19.24 2.43
N ALA A 23 -21.61 20.39 2.29
CA ALA A 23 -20.63 20.61 1.23
C ALA A 23 -19.40 19.71 1.42
N GLU A 24 -18.88 19.56 2.63
CA GLU A 24 -17.78 18.64 2.95
C GLU A 24 -18.16 17.19 2.62
N ALA A 25 -19.35 16.75 3.02
CA ALA A 25 -19.84 15.41 2.71
C ALA A 25 -19.94 15.18 1.18
N ARG A 26 -20.47 16.16 0.44
CA ARG A 26 -20.69 16.05 -1.00
C ARG A 26 -19.41 16.17 -1.83
N ILE A 27 -18.46 16.99 -1.41
CA ILE A 27 -17.24 17.27 -2.18
C ILE A 27 -16.10 16.33 -1.77
N LEU A 28 -15.89 16.13 -0.47
CA LEU A 28 -14.74 15.38 0.04
C LEU A 28 -15.09 13.90 0.31
N MET A 29 -16.25 13.61 0.91
CA MET A 29 -16.57 12.26 1.39
C MET A 29 -17.37 11.41 0.39
N LEU A 30 -17.80 11.98 -0.73
CA LEU A 30 -18.59 11.26 -1.73
C LEU A 30 -17.82 10.05 -2.27
N SER A 31 -18.47 8.89 -2.32
CA SER A 31 -17.83 7.62 -2.70
C SER A 31 -17.22 7.65 -4.11
N THR A 32 -17.85 8.37 -5.05
CA THR A 32 -17.36 8.54 -6.43
C THR A 32 -16.05 9.31 -6.51
N ASN A 33 -15.70 10.08 -5.47
CA ASN A 33 -14.43 10.80 -5.40
C ASN A 33 -13.32 9.95 -4.77
N ASN A 34 -13.69 8.96 -3.95
CA ASN A 34 -12.82 8.14 -3.12
C ASN A 34 -12.57 6.75 -3.76
N ILE A 35 -12.14 6.77 -5.02
CA ILE A 35 -11.87 5.57 -5.84
C ILE A 35 -10.48 4.98 -5.52
N LEU A 36 -9.50 5.81 -5.18
CA LEU A 36 -8.13 5.41 -4.90
C LEU A 36 -7.88 5.28 -3.40
N LYS A 37 -7.03 4.33 -3.02
CA LYS A 37 -6.55 4.18 -1.65
C LYS A 37 -5.52 5.26 -1.33
N PRO A 38 -5.66 5.97 -0.19
CA PRO A 38 -4.65 6.92 0.26
C PRO A 38 -3.28 6.28 0.59
N ALA A 39 -3.22 4.97 0.84
CA ALA A 39 -2.01 4.26 1.26
C ALA A 39 -1.00 4.02 0.13
N ASP A 40 -1.48 3.63 -1.05
CA ASP A 40 -0.66 3.19 -2.20
C ASP A 40 -1.14 3.76 -3.54
N GLY A 41 -2.21 4.55 -3.57
CA GLY A 41 -2.77 5.12 -4.79
C GLY A 41 -3.52 4.11 -5.66
N LYS A 42 -3.66 2.85 -5.24
CA LYS A 42 -4.35 1.82 -6.01
C LYS A 42 -5.87 1.95 -5.84
N PRO A 43 -6.68 1.65 -6.86
CA PRO A 43 -8.13 1.65 -6.77
C PRO A 43 -8.64 0.71 -5.65
N VAL A 44 -9.51 1.23 -4.80
CA VAL A 44 -10.23 0.46 -3.77
C VAL A 44 -11.52 -0.13 -4.32
N THR A 45 -12.16 0.57 -5.26
CA THR A 45 -13.42 0.19 -5.89
C THR A 45 -13.16 -0.67 -7.12
N MET A 46 -12.63 -1.88 -6.91
CA MET A 46 -12.45 -2.86 -7.98
C MET A 46 -13.58 -3.89 -7.96
N PRO A 47 -14.01 -4.41 -9.11
CA PRO A 47 -14.90 -5.55 -9.16
C PRO A 47 -14.30 -6.75 -8.41
N THR A 48 -15.13 -7.45 -7.64
CA THR A 48 -14.72 -8.61 -6.84
C THR A 48 -15.67 -9.79 -7.05
N GLN A 49 -15.22 -11.00 -6.71
CA GLN A 49 -16.02 -12.23 -6.71
C GLN A 49 -16.80 -12.42 -8.03
N ASP A 50 -18.13 -12.44 -7.97
CA ASP A 50 -19.03 -12.75 -9.08
C ASP A 50 -18.79 -11.85 -10.30
N MET A 51 -18.52 -10.56 -10.08
CA MET A 51 -18.23 -9.63 -11.18
C MET A 51 -17.00 -10.09 -11.98
N VAL A 52 -15.96 -10.56 -11.29
CA VAL A 52 -14.73 -11.06 -11.91
C VAL A 52 -15.00 -12.35 -12.67
N ILE A 53 -15.78 -13.28 -12.09
CA ILE A 53 -16.15 -14.53 -12.78
C ILE A 53 -16.92 -14.24 -14.05
N GLY A 54 -17.91 -13.35 -14.00
CA GLY A 54 -18.72 -12.99 -15.16
C GLY A 54 -17.88 -12.40 -16.29
N ILE A 55 -16.98 -11.46 -15.97
CA ILE A 55 -16.05 -10.87 -16.95
C ILE A 55 -15.06 -11.90 -17.50
N TYR A 56 -14.54 -12.79 -16.64
CA TYR A 56 -13.65 -13.87 -17.05
C TYR A 56 -14.33 -14.81 -18.05
N CYS A 57 -15.53 -15.29 -17.72
CA CYS A 57 -16.35 -16.13 -18.62
C CYS A 57 -16.70 -15.42 -19.92
N LEU A 58 -16.97 -14.10 -19.86
CA LEU A 58 -17.28 -13.31 -21.04
C LEU A 58 -16.08 -13.13 -21.98
N THR A 59 -14.87 -12.93 -21.43
CA THR A 59 -13.67 -12.57 -22.22
C THR A 59 -12.82 -13.77 -22.63
N ARG A 60 -13.07 -14.95 -22.06
CA ARG A 60 -12.48 -16.22 -22.46
C ARG A 60 -12.81 -16.54 -23.93
N ALA A 61 -11.85 -17.15 -24.63
CA ALA A 61 -12.08 -17.70 -25.95
C ALA A 61 -12.18 -19.23 -25.83
N ALA A 62 -13.20 -19.81 -26.44
CA ALA A 62 -13.37 -21.26 -26.45
C ALA A 62 -12.34 -21.88 -27.40
N SER A 63 -11.80 -23.02 -26.98
CA SER A 63 -10.98 -23.88 -27.83
C SER A 63 -11.84 -25.02 -28.38
N SER A 64 -11.35 -25.69 -29.43
CA SER A 64 -12.00 -26.91 -29.94
C SER A 64 -12.08 -28.04 -28.92
N ALA A 65 -11.30 -27.98 -27.83
CA ALA A 65 -11.35 -28.93 -26.72
C ALA A 65 -12.49 -28.64 -25.71
N ASP A 66 -13.06 -27.43 -25.75
CA ASP A 66 -14.11 -26.99 -24.81
C ASP A 66 -15.53 -27.33 -25.28
N ALA A 67 -15.70 -27.69 -26.56
CA ALA A 67 -17.01 -27.96 -27.15
C ALA A 67 -17.36 -29.44 -27.16
N ASP A 68 -18.57 -29.79 -26.70
CA ASP A 68 -19.15 -31.13 -26.88
C ASP A 68 -19.30 -31.44 -28.39
N GLY A 69 -18.37 -32.24 -28.92
CA GLY A 69 -18.31 -32.57 -30.36
C GLY A 69 -17.27 -31.79 -31.17
N GLY A 70 -16.41 -30.99 -30.52
CA GLY A 70 -15.19 -30.43 -31.13
C GLY A 70 -15.37 -29.22 -32.06
N LYS A 71 -16.57 -28.61 -32.08
CA LYS A 71 -16.87 -27.45 -32.91
C LYS A 71 -17.56 -26.37 -32.09
N VAL A 72 -16.96 -25.17 -32.04
CA VAL A 72 -17.58 -23.99 -31.44
C VAL A 72 -18.52 -23.35 -32.47
N GLU A 73 -19.76 -23.10 -32.08
CA GLU A 73 -20.77 -22.59 -33.01
C GLU A 73 -20.41 -21.17 -33.49
N GLY A 74 -20.39 -20.97 -34.81
CA GLY A 74 -20.10 -19.67 -35.42
C GLY A 74 -18.61 -19.28 -35.50
N GLU A 75 -17.67 -20.16 -35.16
CA GLU A 75 -16.23 -19.91 -35.28
C GLU A 75 -15.80 -19.58 -36.73
N GLY A 76 -14.93 -18.57 -36.88
CA GLY A 76 -14.39 -18.11 -38.16
C GLY A 76 -15.34 -17.22 -38.97
N ARG A 77 -16.56 -16.94 -38.48
CA ARG A 77 -17.49 -16.01 -39.14
C ARG A 77 -16.97 -14.58 -39.09
N ALA A 78 -17.32 -13.80 -40.11
CA ALA A 78 -17.04 -12.37 -40.17
C ALA A 78 -18.33 -11.56 -40.05
N PHE A 79 -18.30 -10.52 -39.22
CA PHE A 79 -19.44 -9.64 -38.94
C PHE A 79 -19.09 -8.18 -39.27
N ALA A 80 -20.06 -7.45 -39.83
CA ALA A 80 -19.91 -6.05 -40.20
C ALA A 80 -20.07 -5.08 -39.02
N SER A 81 -20.65 -5.53 -37.90
CA SER A 81 -20.81 -4.78 -36.65
C SER A 81 -20.98 -5.70 -35.44
N ILE A 82 -20.84 -5.15 -34.23
CA ILE A 82 -21.13 -5.86 -32.98
C ILE A 82 -22.61 -6.26 -32.94
N ALA A 83 -23.51 -5.37 -33.35
CA ALA A 83 -24.95 -5.64 -33.38
C ALA A 83 -25.32 -6.84 -34.27
N GLU A 84 -24.64 -7.05 -35.41
CA GLU A 84 -24.87 -8.22 -36.27
C GLU A 84 -24.44 -9.51 -35.57
N ALA A 85 -23.31 -9.48 -34.86
CA ALA A 85 -22.84 -10.61 -34.07
C ALA A 85 -23.80 -10.90 -32.89
N THR A 86 -24.33 -9.88 -32.22
CA THR A 86 -25.37 -10.04 -31.19
C THR A 86 -26.62 -10.70 -31.75
N MET A 87 -27.10 -10.29 -32.94
CA MET A 87 -28.24 -10.93 -33.59
C MET A 87 -27.99 -12.42 -33.90
N ALA A 88 -26.76 -12.78 -34.27
CA ALA A 88 -26.39 -14.18 -34.49
C ALA A 88 -26.35 -14.97 -33.17
N TYR A 89 -25.85 -14.37 -32.10
CA TYR A 89 -25.87 -14.94 -30.75
C TYR A 89 -27.31 -15.16 -30.24
N ASP A 90 -28.19 -14.16 -30.41
CA ASP A 90 -29.59 -14.24 -30.00
C ASP A 90 -30.36 -15.37 -30.72
N ARG A 91 -29.92 -15.73 -31.93
CA ARG A 91 -30.46 -16.86 -32.70
C ARG A 91 -29.84 -18.21 -32.34
N GLY A 92 -28.80 -18.23 -31.50
CA GLY A 92 -28.02 -19.44 -31.17
C GLY A 92 -27.10 -19.91 -32.29
N GLU A 93 -26.76 -19.05 -33.25
CA GLU A 93 -25.87 -19.37 -34.39
C GLU A 93 -24.40 -18.97 -34.15
N LEU A 94 -24.11 -18.41 -32.98
CA LEU A 94 -22.79 -17.93 -32.57
C LEU A 94 -22.66 -18.12 -31.06
N ASP A 95 -21.54 -18.69 -30.61
CA ASP A 95 -21.17 -18.71 -29.19
C ASP A 95 -20.44 -17.41 -28.78
N LEU A 96 -20.60 -16.95 -27.54
CA LEU A 96 -19.95 -15.73 -27.03
C LEU A 96 -18.43 -15.79 -27.10
N GLN A 97 -17.89 -16.99 -26.88
CA GLN A 97 -16.46 -17.27 -26.80
C GLN A 97 -15.89 -17.74 -28.15
N ALA A 98 -16.72 -17.83 -29.20
CA ALA A 98 -16.28 -18.17 -30.54
C ALA A 98 -15.35 -17.10 -31.12
N LYS A 99 -14.26 -17.53 -31.76
CA LYS A 99 -13.35 -16.63 -32.48
C LYS A 99 -14.00 -16.19 -33.78
N VAL A 100 -14.15 -14.88 -33.95
CA VAL A 100 -14.83 -14.24 -35.07
C VAL A 100 -14.05 -13.01 -35.54
N ILE A 101 -14.26 -12.61 -36.79
CA ILE A 101 -13.68 -11.39 -37.35
C ILE A 101 -14.75 -10.29 -37.30
N VAL A 102 -14.55 -9.27 -36.49
CA VAL A 102 -15.52 -8.16 -36.34
C VAL A 102 -14.94 -6.88 -36.89
N ARG A 103 -15.75 -6.13 -37.64
CA ARG A 103 -15.43 -4.75 -38.03
C ARG A 103 -15.83 -3.78 -36.93
N LEU A 104 -14.86 -3.11 -36.32
CA LEU A 104 -15.05 -2.11 -35.27
C LEU A 104 -15.00 -0.69 -35.84
N LYS A 105 -15.78 0.23 -35.26
CA LYS A 105 -15.86 1.65 -35.66
C LYS A 105 -15.81 2.53 -34.41
N GLY A 106 -15.02 3.60 -34.44
CA GLY A 106 -14.99 4.59 -33.34
C GLY A 106 -14.37 4.09 -32.04
N VAL A 107 -13.55 3.03 -32.11
CA VAL A 107 -12.84 2.45 -30.96
C VAL A 107 -11.34 2.53 -31.22
N THR A 108 -10.54 2.81 -30.20
CA THR A 108 -9.08 2.78 -30.31
C THR A 108 -8.60 1.33 -30.53
N PRO A 109 -7.75 1.06 -31.55
CA PRO A 109 -7.18 -0.26 -31.77
C PRO A 109 -6.43 -0.82 -30.54
N PRO A 110 -6.27 -2.14 -30.42
CA PRO A 110 -5.52 -2.73 -29.32
C PRO A 110 -4.03 -2.34 -29.39
N ARG A 111 -3.35 -2.40 -28.25
CA ARG A 111 -1.89 -2.22 -28.20
C ARG A 111 -1.20 -3.27 -29.06
N GLY A 112 -0.24 -2.84 -29.88
CA GLY A 112 0.45 -3.72 -30.84
C GLY A 112 -0.33 -4.03 -32.12
N PHE A 113 -1.42 -3.30 -32.40
CA PHE A 113 -2.11 -3.40 -33.69
C PHE A 113 -1.23 -2.87 -34.83
N GLU A 114 -0.97 -3.72 -35.82
CA GLU A 114 -0.31 -3.32 -37.06
C GLU A 114 -1.36 -2.72 -38.02
N PRO A 115 -1.33 -1.39 -38.27
CA PRO A 115 -2.30 -0.76 -39.14
C PRO A 115 -2.09 -1.19 -40.59
N PRO A 116 -3.17 -1.50 -41.35
CA PRO A 116 -3.08 -1.71 -42.79
C PRO A 116 -2.49 -0.50 -43.52
N GLU A 117 -1.83 -0.72 -44.65
CA GLU A 117 -1.23 0.34 -45.47
C GLU A 117 -2.29 1.39 -45.87
N GLY A 118 -2.07 2.65 -45.48
CA GLY A 118 -3.02 3.76 -45.72
C GLY A 118 -4.12 3.96 -44.66
N TRP A 119 -4.10 3.22 -43.55
CA TRP A 119 -5.04 3.41 -42.44
C TRP A 119 -4.69 4.65 -41.61
N ALA A 120 -5.67 5.51 -41.36
CA ALA A 120 -5.55 6.67 -40.49
C ALA A 120 -6.34 6.44 -39.18
N GLY A 121 -5.86 7.04 -38.08
CA GLY A 121 -6.52 6.97 -36.77
C GLY A 121 -8.00 7.34 -36.85
N GLY A 122 -8.86 6.46 -36.32
CA GLY A 122 -10.32 6.62 -36.33
C GLY A 122 -11.04 5.94 -37.50
N GLN A 123 -10.32 5.36 -38.47
CA GLN A 123 -10.96 4.55 -39.51
C GLN A 123 -11.38 3.16 -38.98
N PRO A 124 -12.45 2.57 -39.52
CA PRO A 124 -12.87 1.22 -39.15
C PRO A 124 -11.77 0.19 -39.44
N PHE A 125 -11.50 -0.69 -38.50
CA PHE A 125 -10.57 -1.80 -38.67
C PHE A 125 -11.26 -3.16 -38.43
N ARG A 126 -10.65 -4.24 -38.91
CA ARG A 126 -11.11 -5.61 -38.67
C ARG A 126 -10.14 -6.28 -37.73
N ILE A 127 -10.66 -7.02 -36.76
CA ILE A 127 -9.86 -7.76 -35.80
C ILE A 127 -10.47 -9.12 -35.53
N GLU A 128 -9.62 -10.12 -35.32
CA GLU A 128 -10.02 -11.41 -34.78
C GLU A 128 -10.18 -11.30 -33.25
N THR A 129 -11.39 -11.55 -32.77
CA THR A 129 -11.78 -11.40 -31.36
C THR A 129 -12.97 -12.32 -31.05
N THR A 130 -13.58 -12.19 -29.88
CA THR A 130 -14.83 -12.86 -29.53
C THR A 130 -15.95 -11.85 -29.34
N LEU A 131 -17.21 -12.27 -29.47
CA LEU A 131 -18.35 -11.40 -29.19
C LEU A 131 -18.32 -10.91 -27.73
N GLY A 132 -17.95 -11.79 -26.79
CA GLY A 132 -17.85 -11.41 -25.39
C GLY A 132 -16.80 -10.32 -25.12
N ARG A 133 -15.65 -10.36 -25.79
CA ARG A 133 -14.65 -9.26 -25.71
C ARG A 133 -15.18 -7.96 -26.31
N CYS A 134 -15.95 -8.01 -27.40
CA CYS A 134 -16.60 -6.82 -27.94
C CYS A 134 -17.56 -6.18 -26.92
N ILE A 135 -18.42 -6.98 -26.28
CA ILE A 135 -19.35 -6.52 -25.24
C ILE A 135 -18.60 -5.97 -24.03
N PHE A 136 -17.51 -6.61 -23.61
CA PHE A 136 -16.66 -6.11 -22.53
C PHE A 136 -16.11 -4.71 -22.83
N ASN A 137 -15.65 -4.46 -24.06
CA ASN A 137 -15.10 -3.17 -24.45
C ASN A 137 -16.15 -2.05 -24.55
N GLU A 138 -17.44 -2.37 -24.70
CA GLU A 138 -18.51 -1.37 -24.61
C GLU A 138 -18.66 -0.78 -23.20
N ALA A 139 -18.19 -1.49 -22.17
CA ALA A 139 -18.14 -0.98 -20.79
C ALA A 139 -16.97 -0.03 -20.53
N LEU A 140 -16.03 0.11 -21.49
CA LEU A 140 -14.86 0.98 -21.39
C LEU A 140 -15.07 2.27 -22.23
N PRO A 141 -14.39 3.38 -21.90
CA PRO A 141 -14.41 4.58 -22.73
C PRO A 141 -13.93 4.29 -24.17
N ALA A 142 -14.53 4.92 -25.17
CA ALA A 142 -14.22 4.66 -26.59
C ALA A 142 -12.76 4.97 -26.98
N SER A 143 -12.12 5.90 -26.26
CA SER A 143 -10.70 6.22 -26.43
C SER A 143 -9.75 5.20 -25.79
N PHE A 144 -10.25 4.32 -24.92
CA PHE A 144 -9.45 3.29 -24.28
C PHE A 144 -9.04 2.22 -25.30
N PRO A 145 -7.78 1.73 -25.31
CA PRO A 145 -7.33 0.70 -26.24
C PRO A 145 -8.18 -0.58 -26.14
N PHE A 146 -8.59 -1.12 -27.28
CA PHE A 146 -9.41 -2.33 -27.30
C PHE A 146 -8.71 -3.50 -26.58
N VAL A 147 -9.38 -4.09 -25.60
CA VAL A 147 -8.89 -5.22 -24.81
C VAL A 147 -9.25 -6.53 -25.52
N ASN A 148 -8.24 -7.26 -26.01
CA ASN A 148 -8.42 -8.51 -26.76
C ASN A 148 -7.71 -9.72 -26.12
N TYR A 149 -7.80 -9.84 -24.80
CA TYR A 149 -7.28 -10.98 -24.05
C TYR A 149 -8.25 -11.37 -22.93
N GLU A 150 -8.00 -12.51 -22.29
CA GLU A 150 -8.82 -12.97 -21.16
C GLU A 150 -8.59 -12.11 -19.93
N VAL A 151 -9.68 -11.63 -19.33
CA VAL A 151 -9.64 -10.67 -18.23
C VAL A 151 -10.01 -11.35 -16.91
N GLY A 152 -8.98 -11.73 -16.14
CA GLY A 152 -9.11 -12.10 -14.73
C GLY A 152 -8.93 -10.90 -13.79
N LYS A 153 -8.91 -11.15 -12.48
CA LYS A 153 -8.77 -10.12 -11.44
C LYS A 153 -7.55 -9.22 -11.62
N LYS A 154 -6.39 -9.80 -12.00
CA LYS A 154 -5.13 -9.05 -12.17
C LYS A 154 -5.22 -8.08 -13.34
N GLN A 155 -5.69 -8.57 -14.48
CA GLN A 155 -5.88 -7.78 -15.70
C GLN A 155 -6.92 -6.68 -15.47
N LEU A 156 -8.03 -7.01 -14.81
CA LEU A 156 -9.07 -6.03 -14.48
C LEU A 156 -8.54 -4.94 -13.54
N SER A 157 -7.72 -5.29 -12.56
CA SER A 157 -7.04 -4.32 -11.70
C SER A 157 -6.16 -3.38 -12.51
N ALA A 158 -5.36 -3.89 -13.45
CA ALA A 158 -4.53 -3.05 -14.30
C ALA A 158 -5.35 -2.09 -15.18
N ILE A 159 -6.45 -2.57 -15.77
CA ILE A 159 -7.38 -1.74 -16.57
C ILE A 159 -7.97 -0.61 -15.71
N VAL A 160 -8.45 -0.92 -14.51
CA VAL A 160 -9.04 0.09 -13.60
C VAL A 160 -7.99 1.09 -13.13
N ASN A 161 -6.74 0.68 -12.89
CA ASN A 161 -5.64 1.59 -12.56
C ASN A 161 -5.40 2.58 -13.70
N GLU A 162 -5.25 2.09 -14.93
CA GLU A 162 -5.01 2.94 -16.11
C GLU A 162 -6.17 3.91 -16.35
N LEU A 163 -7.41 3.45 -16.15
CA LEU A 163 -8.60 4.31 -16.19
C LEU A 163 -8.49 5.42 -15.14
N ALA A 164 -8.15 5.09 -13.90
CA ALA A 164 -8.06 6.06 -12.81
C ALA A 164 -6.94 7.10 -12.98
N GLU A 165 -5.87 6.76 -13.71
CA GLU A 165 -4.77 7.67 -14.01
C GLU A 165 -5.05 8.57 -15.21
N THR A 166 -5.65 8.01 -16.26
CA THR A 166 -5.77 8.69 -17.57
C THR A 166 -7.09 9.44 -17.71
N TYR A 167 -8.15 9.01 -17.03
CA TYR A 167 -9.51 9.52 -17.22
C TYR A 167 -10.04 10.30 -16.01
N PRO A 168 -10.95 11.25 -16.23
CA PRO A 168 -11.67 11.92 -15.15
C PRO A 168 -12.45 10.92 -14.29
N LYS A 169 -12.52 11.17 -12.98
CA LYS A 169 -13.23 10.31 -12.00
C LYS A 169 -14.67 9.98 -12.38
N VAL A 170 -15.37 10.89 -13.07
CA VAL A 170 -16.75 10.68 -13.51
C VAL A 170 -16.85 9.57 -14.57
N GLU A 171 -15.92 9.55 -15.54
CA GLU A 171 -15.87 8.51 -16.56
C GLU A 171 -15.43 7.17 -15.97
N VAL A 172 -14.47 7.20 -15.03
CA VAL A 172 -14.04 6.01 -14.29
C VAL A 172 -15.19 5.40 -13.50
N ALA A 173 -15.99 6.22 -12.80
CA ALA A 173 -17.15 5.76 -12.06
C ALA A 173 -18.20 5.12 -12.98
N ALA A 174 -18.48 5.74 -14.13
CA ALA A 174 -19.40 5.19 -15.12
C ALA A 174 -18.92 3.85 -15.70
N ALA A 175 -17.62 3.73 -16.01
CA ALA A 175 -17.01 2.49 -16.48
C ALA A 175 -17.07 1.39 -15.41
N LEU A 176 -16.83 1.72 -14.13
CA LEU A 176 -16.92 0.77 -13.03
C LEU A 176 -18.35 0.23 -12.83
N ASP A 177 -19.36 1.09 -12.94
CA ASP A 177 -20.75 0.64 -12.89
C ASP A 177 -21.12 -0.24 -14.09
N ALA A 178 -20.68 0.12 -15.30
CA ALA A 178 -20.89 -0.71 -16.49
C ALA A 178 -20.20 -2.09 -16.36
N LEU A 179 -18.98 -2.13 -15.84
CA LEU A 179 -18.25 -3.37 -15.57
C LEU A 179 -18.94 -4.23 -14.49
N LYS A 180 -19.47 -3.60 -13.44
CA LYS A 180 -20.26 -4.27 -12.40
C LYS A 180 -21.52 -4.91 -12.99
N ASP A 181 -22.27 -4.15 -13.78
CA ASP A 181 -23.52 -4.62 -14.38
C ASP A 181 -23.27 -5.75 -15.40
N ALA A 182 -22.25 -5.60 -16.26
CA ALA A 182 -21.81 -6.66 -17.17
C ALA A 182 -21.35 -7.91 -16.40
N GLY A 183 -20.54 -7.73 -15.36
CA GLY A 183 -20.05 -8.82 -14.51
C GLY A 183 -21.18 -9.63 -13.90
N PHE A 184 -22.15 -8.99 -13.24
CA PHE A 184 -23.29 -9.71 -12.65
C PHE A 184 -24.20 -10.36 -13.70
N HIS A 185 -24.44 -9.67 -14.82
CA HIS A 185 -25.28 -10.18 -15.90
C HIS A 185 -24.72 -11.47 -16.50
N TRP A 186 -23.41 -11.49 -16.77
CA TRP A 186 -22.73 -12.63 -17.40
C TRP A 186 -22.32 -13.71 -16.39
N ALA A 187 -22.09 -13.38 -15.12
CA ALA A 187 -21.91 -14.38 -14.07
C ALA A 187 -23.16 -15.25 -13.91
N THR A 188 -24.34 -14.64 -13.93
CA THR A 188 -25.62 -15.36 -13.87
C THR A 188 -25.81 -16.33 -15.03
N ARG A 189 -25.38 -15.92 -16.24
CA ARG A 189 -25.53 -16.71 -17.48
C ARG A 189 -24.44 -17.75 -17.68
N ALA A 190 -23.29 -17.56 -17.05
CA ALA A 190 -22.21 -18.55 -17.05
C ALA A 190 -22.62 -19.84 -16.32
N GLY A 191 -23.66 -19.81 -15.48
CA GLY A 191 -24.19 -21.01 -14.81
C GLY A 191 -23.18 -21.67 -13.88
N VAL A 192 -22.20 -20.90 -13.38
CA VAL A 192 -21.15 -21.43 -12.51
C VAL A 192 -21.78 -21.92 -11.21
N THR A 193 -21.70 -23.23 -10.99
CA THR A 193 -22.21 -23.92 -9.80
C THR A 193 -21.10 -24.76 -9.19
N ILE A 194 -21.32 -25.27 -7.98
CA ILE A 194 -20.41 -26.23 -7.35
C ILE A 194 -21.20 -27.47 -6.95
N ALA A 195 -20.87 -28.59 -7.60
CA ALA A 195 -21.32 -29.92 -7.22
C ALA A 195 -20.17 -30.70 -6.58
N ILE A 196 -20.48 -31.84 -5.95
CA ILE A 196 -19.42 -32.72 -5.46
C ILE A 196 -18.58 -33.19 -6.64
N GLU A 197 -19.17 -33.53 -7.78
CA GLU A 197 -18.50 -34.01 -8.99
C GLU A 197 -17.45 -33.03 -9.55
N ASP A 198 -17.63 -31.72 -9.34
CA ASP A 198 -16.68 -30.69 -9.77
C ASP A 198 -15.36 -30.75 -8.99
N VAL A 199 -15.33 -31.36 -7.82
CA VAL A 199 -14.13 -31.52 -7.00
C VAL A 199 -13.36 -32.77 -7.46
N VAL A 200 -12.53 -32.62 -8.49
CA VAL A 200 -11.77 -33.75 -9.07
C VAL A 200 -10.64 -34.18 -8.15
N ALA A 201 -10.67 -35.44 -7.70
CA ALA A 201 -9.59 -36.02 -6.90
C ALA A 201 -8.38 -36.38 -7.79
N PRO A 202 -7.14 -36.16 -7.33
CA PRO A 202 -5.93 -36.50 -8.09
C PRO A 202 -5.86 -38.01 -8.37
N PRO A 203 -5.70 -38.44 -9.64
CA PRO A 203 -5.78 -39.85 -10.01
C PRO A 203 -4.65 -40.70 -9.42
N ASN A 204 -3.45 -40.11 -9.22
CA ASN A 204 -2.28 -40.83 -8.74
C ASN A 204 -2.03 -40.67 -7.24
N LYS A 205 -2.96 -40.03 -6.51
CA LYS A 205 -2.82 -39.72 -5.08
C LYS A 205 -2.39 -40.93 -4.25
N ALA A 206 -3.05 -42.07 -4.40
CA ALA A 206 -2.75 -43.27 -3.61
C ALA A 206 -1.31 -43.79 -3.85
N GLN A 207 -0.85 -43.75 -5.10
CA GLN A 207 0.50 -44.19 -5.47
C GLN A 207 1.57 -43.24 -4.91
N ILE A 208 1.32 -41.93 -4.98
CA ILE A 208 2.19 -40.91 -4.37
C ILE A 208 2.28 -41.15 -2.86
N LEU A 209 1.14 -41.28 -2.17
CA LEU A 209 1.13 -41.50 -0.72
C LEU A 209 1.86 -42.79 -0.32
N GLU A 210 1.67 -43.90 -1.04
CA GLU A 210 2.35 -45.16 -0.74
C GLU A 210 3.88 -45.05 -0.89
N ALA A 211 4.36 -44.32 -1.91
CA ALA A 211 5.78 -44.07 -2.10
C ALA A 211 6.39 -43.26 -0.94
N TYR A 212 5.68 -42.23 -0.46
CA TYR A 212 6.14 -41.41 0.66
C TYR A 212 5.99 -42.11 2.02
N GLU A 213 4.99 -42.98 2.20
CA GLU A 213 4.88 -43.85 3.39
C GLU A 213 6.09 -44.78 3.52
N LYS A 214 6.51 -45.43 2.44
CA LYS A 214 7.70 -46.30 2.44
C LYS A 214 8.97 -45.55 2.83
N ARG A 215 9.08 -44.28 2.45
CA ARG A 215 10.19 -43.40 2.86
C ARG A 215 10.09 -43.06 4.35
N ALA A 216 8.91 -42.67 4.85
CA ALA A 216 8.68 -42.39 6.26
C ALA A 216 8.97 -43.62 7.16
N ASP A 217 8.58 -44.82 6.73
CA ASP A 217 8.86 -46.07 7.45
C ASP A 217 10.35 -46.42 7.47
N LYS A 218 11.12 -45.98 6.48
CA LYS A 218 12.58 -46.12 6.49
C LYS A 218 13.20 -45.25 7.59
N VAL A 219 12.80 -43.97 7.66
CA VAL A 219 13.26 -43.03 8.70
C VAL A 219 12.89 -43.54 10.09
N GLN A 220 11.66 -44.03 10.26
CA GLN A 220 11.22 -44.62 11.52
C GLN A 220 12.06 -45.85 11.95
N ARG A 221 12.43 -46.72 11.00
CA ARG A 221 13.32 -47.86 11.26
C ARG A 221 14.75 -47.46 11.59
N GLU A 222 15.26 -46.38 10.99
CA GLU A 222 16.59 -45.85 11.30
C GLU A 222 16.63 -45.28 12.73
N TYR A 223 15.55 -44.61 13.15
CA TYR A 223 15.38 -44.16 14.54
C TYR A 223 15.30 -45.34 15.53
N GLU A 224 14.51 -46.36 15.23
CA GLU A 224 14.39 -47.56 16.09
C GLU A 224 15.70 -48.34 16.20
N ARG A 225 16.58 -48.24 15.20
CA ARG A 225 17.95 -48.79 15.22
C ARG A 225 18.96 -47.89 15.94
N GLY A 226 18.55 -46.69 16.37
CA GLY A 226 19.42 -45.71 17.02
C GLY A 226 20.42 -45.02 16.08
N LEU A 227 20.14 -44.99 14.77
CA LEU A 227 21.01 -44.34 13.78
C LEU A 227 20.79 -42.82 13.70
N ILE A 228 19.59 -42.36 14.04
CA ILE A 228 19.18 -40.95 14.04
C ILE A 228 18.52 -40.60 15.37
N THR A 229 18.56 -39.32 15.71
CA THR A 229 17.89 -38.76 16.89
C THR A 229 16.39 -38.52 16.63
N ASP A 230 15.60 -38.26 17.69
CA ASP A 230 14.17 -37.95 17.54
C ASP A 230 13.94 -36.61 16.82
N GLU A 231 14.83 -35.64 17.02
CA GLU A 231 14.74 -34.33 16.38
C GLU A 231 15.00 -34.42 14.87
N GLU A 232 16.05 -35.14 14.47
CA GLU A 232 16.33 -35.47 13.06
C GLU A 232 15.18 -36.26 12.43
N ARG A 233 14.66 -37.27 13.13
CA ARG A 233 13.49 -38.04 12.67
C ARG A 233 12.30 -37.13 12.38
N ARG A 234 11.97 -36.20 13.28
CA ARG A 234 10.84 -35.28 13.09
C ARG A 234 11.04 -34.36 11.90
N GLN A 235 12.25 -33.81 11.75
CA GLN A 235 12.59 -32.92 10.64
C GLN A 235 12.50 -33.64 9.29
N GLU A 236 13.09 -34.83 9.16
CA GLU A 236 13.02 -35.62 7.94
C GLU A 236 11.57 -36.03 7.59
N LEU A 237 10.75 -36.42 8.58
CA LEU A 237 9.34 -36.73 8.35
C LEU A 237 8.56 -35.51 7.86
N ILE A 238 8.82 -34.32 8.41
CA ILE A 238 8.19 -33.07 7.96
C ILE A 238 8.55 -32.78 6.50
N GLU A 239 9.82 -32.93 6.12
CA GLU A 239 10.28 -32.71 4.75
C GLU A 239 9.64 -33.70 3.77
N ILE A 240 9.64 -34.99 4.10
CA ILE A 240 9.00 -36.06 3.32
C ILE A 240 7.52 -35.71 3.03
N TRP A 241 6.76 -35.34 4.05
CA TRP A 241 5.33 -35.04 3.90
C TRP A 241 5.05 -33.69 3.26
N THR A 242 5.97 -32.74 3.35
CA THR A 242 5.90 -31.47 2.63
C THR A 242 6.05 -31.71 1.13
N HIS A 243 7.01 -32.54 0.71
CA HIS A 243 7.15 -32.95 -0.68
C HIS A 243 5.95 -33.75 -1.19
N ALA A 244 5.45 -34.71 -0.39
CA ALA A 244 4.25 -35.48 -0.76
C ALA A 244 3.04 -34.56 -1.03
N THR A 245 2.84 -33.55 -0.17
CA THR A 245 1.75 -32.59 -0.32
C THR A 245 1.90 -31.74 -1.59
N ALA A 246 3.12 -31.39 -1.97
CA ALA A 246 3.40 -30.63 -3.20
C ALA A 246 3.17 -31.48 -4.47
N ASP A 247 3.56 -32.75 -4.45
CA ASP A 247 3.36 -33.66 -5.59
C ASP A 247 1.87 -33.98 -5.79
N VAL A 248 1.12 -34.20 -4.71
CA VAL A 248 -0.36 -34.34 -4.77
C VAL A 248 -1.01 -33.07 -5.31
N ALA A 249 -0.49 -31.88 -4.98
CA ALA A 249 -1.02 -30.62 -5.51
C ALA A 249 -0.81 -30.51 -7.02
N LYS A 250 0.36 -30.89 -7.53
CA LYS A 250 0.65 -30.88 -8.97
C LYS A 250 -0.20 -31.89 -9.75
N ASP A 251 -0.36 -33.11 -9.23
CA ASP A 251 -1.21 -34.14 -9.84
C ASP A 251 -2.69 -33.70 -9.86
N MET A 252 -3.12 -32.98 -8.81
CA MET A 252 -4.43 -32.38 -8.75
C MET A 252 -4.60 -31.29 -9.81
N GLU A 253 -3.71 -30.30 -9.86
CA GLU A 253 -3.79 -29.19 -10.83
C GLU A 253 -3.84 -29.70 -12.28
N ALA A 254 -3.06 -30.73 -12.62
CA ALA A 254 -3.09 -31.34 -13.95
C ALA A 254 -4.38 -32.11 -14.26
N ALA A 255 -5.12 -32.55 -13.23
CA ALA A 255 -6.36 -33.31 -13.41
C ALA A 255 -7.61 -32.42 -13.56
N PHE A 256 -7.56 -31.15 -13.16
CA PHE A 256 -8.68 -30.22 -13.27
C PHE A 256 -8.87 -29.72 -14.71
N PRO A 257 -10.04 -29.94 -15.34
CA PRO A 257 -10.34 -29.33 -16.64
C PRO A 257 -10.44 -27.81 -16.54
N GLU A 258 -10.05 -27.09 -17.59
CA GLU A 258 -10.12 -25.63 -17.62
C GLU A 258 -11.57 -25.08 -17.63
N THR A 259 -12.55 -25.90 -18.02
CA THR A 259 -13.98 -25.61 -17.98
C THR A 259 -14.63 -25.88 -16.62
N ASN A 260 -13.91 -26.48 -15.68
CA ASN A 260 -14.44 -26.80 -14.36
C ASN A 260 -14.71 -25.53 -13.55
N SER A 261 -15.85 -25.48 -12.86
CA SER A 261 -16.29 -24.32 -12.08
C SER A 261 -15.31 -23.94 -10.96
N VAL A 262 -14.81 -24.91 -10.20
CA VAL A 262 -13.83 -24.70 -9.12
C VAL A 262 -12.53 -24.15 -9.70
N TRP A 263 -12.10 -24.67 -10.85
CA TRP A 263 -10.93 -24.17 -11.56
C TRP A 263 -11.11 -22.72 -12.02
N MET A 264 -12.23 -22.41 -12.65
CA MET A 264 -12.55 -21.06 -13.13
C MET A 264 -12.62 -20.04 -11.98
N MET A 265 -13.21 -20.39 -10.83
CA MET A 265 -13.27 -19.50 -9.65
C MET A 265 -11.88 -19.10 -9.15
N VAL A 266 -10.94 -20.05 -9.11
CA VAL A 266 -9.58 -19.81 -8.61
C VAL A 266 -8.69 -19.15 -9.65
N ASN A 267 -8.73 -19.62 -10.90
CA ASN A 267 -7.89 -19.09 -11.97
C ASN A 267 -8.28 -17.67 -12.41
N SER A 268 -9.58 -17.36 -12.39
CA SER A 268 -10.06 -15.98 -12.58
C SER A 268 -9.62 -15.03 -11.45
N GLY A 269 -9.22 -15.58 -10.29
CA GLY A 269 -8.87 -14.83 -9.10
C GLY A 269 -10.09 -14.26 -8.34
N ALA A 270 -11.30 -14.69 -8.70
CA ALA A 270 -12.53 -14.23 -8.08
C ALA A 270 -12.68 -14.68 -6.63
N ARG A 271 -12.49 -15.99 -6.39
CA ARG A 271 -12.59 -16.58 -5.05
C ARG A 271 -11.76 -17.86 -4.96
N GLY A 272 -11.12 -18.02 -3.80
CA GLY A 272 -10.35 -19.21 -3.48
C GLY A 272 -8.87 -19.11 -3.85
N ASN A 273 -8.09 -20.07 -3.38
CA ASN A 273 -6.69 -20.25 -3.77
C ASN A 273 -6.40 -21.73 -4.04
N GLN A 274 -5.31 -22.02 -4.76
CA GLN A 274 -4.93 -23.41 -5.08
C GLN A 274 -4.68 -24.26 -3.82
N MET A 275 -4.22 -23.64 -2.73
CA MET A 275 -4.03 -24.32 -1.46
C MET A 275 -5.35 -24.81 -0.84
N GLN A 276 -6.45 -24.07 -0.99
CA GLN A 276 -7.79 -24.44 -0.54
C GLN A 276 -8.37 -25.55 -1.41
N VAL A 277 -8.21 -25.46 -2.73
CA VAL A 277 -8.60 -26.54 -3.65
C VAL A 277 -7.86 -27.84 -3.29
N ARG A 278 -6.55 -27.75 -3.00
CA ARG A 278 -5.76 -28.87 -2.49
C ARG A 278 -6.33 -29.48 -1.20
N GLN A 279 -6.79 -28.67 -0.27
CA GLN A 279 -7.40 -29.19 0.97
C GLN A 279 -8.74 -29.89 0.72
N ILE A 280 -9.50 -29.42 -0.27
CA ILE A 280 -10.81 -29.98 -0.61
C ILE A 280 -10.68 -31.27 -1.42
N ALA A 281 -9.80 -31.31 -2.43
CA ALA A 281 -9.69 -32.40 -3.40
C ALA A 281 -8.46 -33.31 -3.23
N GLY A 282 -7.32 -32.73 -2.79
CA GLY A 282 -6.03 -33.41 -2.70
C GLY A 282 -5.80 -34.03 -1.33
N MET A 283 -5.16 -33.31 -0.42
CA MET A 283 -4.97 -33.70 0.97
C MET A 283 -4.79 -32.46 1.84
N ARG A 284 -5.12 -32.56 3.13
CA ARG A 284 -4.92 -31.45 4.06
C ARG A 284 -3.44 -31.23 4.40
N GLY A 285 -2.68 -32.31 4.57
CA GLY A 285 -1.23 -32.26 4.83
C GLY A 285 -0.89 -32.10 6.31
N LEU A 286 0.24 -31.45 6.57
CA LEU A 286 0.77 -31.24 7.93
C LEU A 286 -0.04 -30.16 8.67
N VAL A 287 -0.12 -30.30 10.00
CA VAL A 287 -0.83 -29.36 10.89
C VAL A 287 0.04 -29.00 12.08
N SER A 288 -0.15 -27.80 12.62
CA SER A 288 0.59 -27.29 13.77
C SER A 288 -0.12 -27.61 15.09
N ASN A 289 0.67 -27.92 16.11
CA ASN A 289 0.19 -28.02 17.48
C ASN A 289 0.02 -26.61 18.12
N PRO A 290 -0.56 -26.50 19.34
CA PRO A 290 -0.73 -25.20 20.00
C PRO A 290 0.59 -24.45 20.27
N LYS A 291 1.71 -25.17 20.41
CA LYS A 291 3.05 -24.57 20.57
C LYS A 291 3.60 -23.98 19.27
N GLY A 292 2.99 -24.28 18.13
CA GLY A 292 3.47 -23.86 16.80
C GLY A 292 4.43 -24.85 16.14
N GLU A 293 4.68 -26.00 16.76
CA GLU A 293 5.47 -27.05 16.13
C GLU A 293 4.60 -27.85 15.16
N THR A 294 5.20 -28.29 14.05
CA THR A 294 4.51 -29.16 13.10
C THR A 294 4.39 -30.59 13.65
N ILE A 295 3.20 -31.16 13.55
CA ILE A 295 2.93 -32.56 13.89
C ILE A 295 3.44 -33.44 12.74
N PRO A 296 4.41 -34.34 12.96
CA PRO A 296 5.05 -35.12 11.89
C PRO A 296 4.13 -36.18 11.26
N ARG A 297 2.91 -36.36 11.79
CA ARG A 297 1.86 -37.21 11.21
C ARG A 297 0.89 -36.34 10.42
N PRO A 298 0.84 -36.44 9.08
CA PRO A 298 -0.03 -35.61 8.25
C PRO A 298 -1.48 -36.12 8.26
N ILE A 299 -2.39 -35.28 7.80
CA ILE A 299 -3.76 -35.64 7.42
C ILE A 299 -3.74 -35.98 5.92
N LYS A 300 -3.94 -37.27 5.59
CA LYS A 300 -3.89 -37.78 4.21
C LYS A 300 -5.22 -37.60 3.50
N SER A 301 -6.30 -37.59 4.28
CA SER A 301 -7.65 -37.38 3.79
C SER A 301 -7.87 -35.93 3.34
N SER A 302 -8.74 -35.75 2.36
CA SER A 302 -9.28 -34.47 1.91
C SER A 302 -10.65 -34.20 2.52
N PHE A 303 -11.18 -32.98 2.38
CA PHE A 303 -12.56 -32.70 2.82
C PHE A 303 -13.61 -33.43 1.98
N ARG A 304 -13.33 -33.71 0.70
CA ARG A 304 -14.19 -34.54 -0.16
C ARG A 304 -14.31 -35.97 0.37
N GLU A 305 -13.20 -36.57 0.77
CA GLU A 305 -13.17 -37.95 1.29
C GLU A 305 -13.73 -38.06 2.72
N GLY A 306 -13.63 -36.97 3.48
CA GLY A 306 -13.97 -36.93 4.90
C GLY A 306 -12.77 -37.27 5.78
N LEU A 307 -12.69 -36.63 6.95
CA LEU A 307 -11.59 -36.82 7.91
C LEU A 307 -11.98 -37.86 8.96
N SER A 308 -11.03 -38.70 9.36
CA SER A 308 -11.19 -39.56 10.54
C SER A 308 -11.26 -38.74 11.83
N VAL A 309 -11.78 -39.33 12.92
CA VAL A 309 -11.89 -38.65 14.23
C VAL A 309 -10.55 -38.09 14.71
N LEU A 310 -9.46 -38.85 14.53
CA LEU A 310 -8.12 -38.42 14.92
C LEU A 310 -7.61 -37.27 14.04
N GLU A 311 -7.77 -37.36 12.72
CA GLU A 311 -7.39 -36.29 11.79
C GLU A 311 -8.16 -35.00 12.06
N TYR A 312 -9.46 -35.11 12.34
CA TYR A 312 -10.29 -33.98 12.70
C TYR A 312 -9.84 -33.37 14.03
N PHE A 313 -9.59 -34.20 15.06
CA PHE A 313 -9.13 -33.74 16.36
C PHE A 313 -7.80 -33.00 16.27
N ILE A 314 -6.79 -33.54 15.57
CA ILE A 314 -5.50 -32.85 15.43
C ILE A 314 -5.64 -31.52 14.67
N SER A 315 -6.55 -31.46 13.69
CA SER A 315 -6.85 -30.22 12.96
C SER A 315 -7.44 -29.12 13.85
N THR A 316 -8.12 -29.45 14.95
CA THR A 316 -8.76 -28.43 15.81
C THR A 316 -7.75 -27.53 16.52
N HIS A 317 -6.54 -28.02 16.79
CA HIS A 317 -5.50 -27.26 17.50
C HIS A 317 -5.12 -25.99 16.74
N GLY A 318 -4.80 -26.13 15.45
CA GLY A 318 -4.45 -25.00 14.59
C GLY A 318 -5.62 -24.04 14.40
N ALA A 319 -6.84 -24.58 14.18
CA ALA A 319 -8.04 -23.75 13.98
C ALA A 319 -8.38 -22.90 15.21
N ARG A 320 -8.36 -23.49 16.42
CA ARG A 320 -8.64 -22.78 17.67
C ARG A 320 -7.59 -21.72 17.97
N LYS A 321 -6.30 -22.03 17.74
CA LYS A 321 -5.21 -21.08 17.90
C LYS A 321 -5.39 -19.88 16.97
N GLY A 322 -5.70 -20.12 15.69
CA GLY A 322 -5.96 -19.06 14.71
C GLY A 322 -7.09 -18.12 15.11
N LEU A 323 -8.22 -18.65 15.59
CA LEU A 323 -9.33 -17.83 16.10
C LEU A 323 -8.93 -16.97 17.32
N ALA A 324 -8.23 -17.56 18.28
CA ALA A 324 -7.79 -16.84 19.48
C ALA A 324 -6.78 -15.73 19.16
N ASP A 325 -5.79 -16.04 18.32
CA ASP A 325 -4.79 -15.07 17.89
C ASP A 325 -5.40 -13.94 17.07
N THR A 326 -6.42 -14.23 16.24
CA THR A 326 -7.15 -13.19 15.47
C THR A 326 -7.81 -12.17 16.39
N ALA A 327 -8.47 -12.65 17.45
CA ALA A 327 -9.12 -11.79 18.42
C ALA A 327 -8.12 -10.95 19.24
N LEU A 328 -7.02 -11.58 19.71
CA LEU A 328 -6.02 -10.90 20.54
C LEU A 328 -5.21 -9.86 19.75
N ARG A 329 -4.72 -10.22 18.57
CA ARG A 329 -3.78 -9.37 17.81
C ARG A 329 -4.45 -8.18 17.11
N THR A 330 -5.77 -8.21 16.93
CA THR A 330 -6.53 -7.04 16.47
C THR A 330 -6.32 -5.84 17.41
N ALA A 331 -6.23 -6.08 18.73
CA ALA A 331 -5.94 -5.04 19.70
C ALA A 331 -4.52 -4.46 19.55
N ASP A 332 -3.52 -5.30 19.25
CA ASP A 332 -2.13 -4.87 19.08
C ASP A 332 -1.95 -3.96 17.86
N SER A 333 -2.60 -4.27 16.75
CA SER A 333 -2.61 -3.40 15.57
C SER A 333 -3.29 -2.07 15.87
N GLY A 334 -4.47 -2.08 16.51
CA GLY A 334 -5.14 -0.85 16.92
C GLY A 334 -4.30 0.01 17.85
N TYR A 335 -3.53 -0.63 18.74
CA TYR A 335 -2.61 0.04 19.64
C TYR A 335 -1.42 0.69 18.90
N LEU A 336 -0.83 0.02 17.92
CA LEU A 336 0.19 0.62 17.06
C LEU A 336 -0.36 1.82 16.29
N THR A 337 -1.53 1.67 15.65
CA THR A 337 -2.19 2.76 14.91
C THR A 337 -2.40 3.98 15.81
N ARG A 338 -2.88 3.77 17.04
CA ARG A 338 -3.02 4.85 18.01
C ARG A 338 -1.69 5.57 18.28
N ARG A 339 -0.61 4.83 18.54
CA ARG A 339 0.72 5.43 18.77
C ARG A 339 1.23 6.21 17.57
N LEU A 340 1.02 5.69 16.36
CA LEU A 340 1.38 6.37 15.12
C LEU A 340 0.58 7.67 14.94
N VAL A 341 -0.71 7.67 15.26
CA VAL A 341 -1.54 8.89 15.26
C VAL A 341 -1.03 9.88 16.30
N ASP A 342 -0.74 9.44 17.52
CA ASP A 342 -0.26 10.31 18.60
C ASP A 342 1.04 11.04 18.24
N VAL A 343 1.93 10.44 17.45
CA VAL A 343 3.18 11.08 16.99
C VAL A 343 3.00 11.92 15.72
N ALA A 344 2.07 11.58 14.83
CA ALA A 344 1.95 12.18 13.50
C ALA A 344 0.77 13.15 13.34
N GLN A 345 -0.16 13.24 14.29
CA GLN A 345 -1.39 14.04 14.17
C GLN A 345 -1.14 15.51 13.82
N ASP A 346 -0.01 16.09 14.24
CA ASP A 346 0.30 17.51 14.02
C ASP A 346 1.06 17.76 12.70
N VAL A 347 1.29 16.71 11.90
CA VAL A 347 1.90 16.81 10.57
C VAL A 347 0.83 17.12 9.53
N ILE A 348 0.72 18.40 9.22
CA ILE A 348 -0.22 18.98 8.25
C ILE A 348 0.59 19.69 7.16
N VAL A 349 0.10 19.70 5.92
CA VAL A 349 0.69 20.53 4.86
C VAL A 349 0.39 22.00 5.13
N ARG A 350 1.40 22.84 5.39
CA ARG A 350 1.20 24.25 5.77
C ARG A 350 1.51 25.26 4.68
N GLU A 351 2.37 24.89 3.75
CA GLU A 351 2.86 25.77 2.68
C GLU A 351 3.06 24.98 1.37
N GLU A 352 3.14 25.68 0.25
CA GLU A 352 3.27 25.05 -1.07
C GLU A 352 4.72 24.62 -1.34
N ASP A 353 5.68 25.48 -1.02
CA ASP A 353 7.12 25.24 -1.12
C ASP A 353 7.82 25.77 0.14
N CYS A 354 8.77 25.01 0.68
CA CYS A 354 9.62 25.43 1.80
C CYS A 354 10.93 26.09 1.36
N GLY A 355 11.21 26.11 0.05
CA GLY A 355 12.39 26.74 -0.55
C GLY A 355 13.69 25.95 -0.40
N THR A 356 13.62 24.67 -0.02
CA THR A 356 14.82 23.83 0.12
C THR A 356 15.34 23.39 -1.25
N ASP A 357 16.66 23.37 -1.40
CA ASP A 357 17.40 22.80 -2.54
C ASP A 357 17.83 21.35 -2.29
N ARG A 358 17.60 20.84 -1.08
CA ARG A 358 17.96 19.49 -0.68
C ARG A 358 17.05 18.46 -1.33
N SER A 359 17.65 17.39 -1.83
CA SER A 359 16.97 16.27 -2.46
C SER A 359 17.53 14.93 -1.98
N ILE A 360 16.82 13.85 -2.31
CA ILE A 360 17.24 12.49 -2.03
C ILE A 360 17.41 11.76 -3.35
N VAL A 361 18.48 10.97 -3.45
CA VAL A 361 18.69 10.07 -4.58
C VAL A 361 17.74 8.89 -4.44
N MET A 362 16.84 8.77 -5.39
CA MET A 362 15.87 7.69 -5.48
C MET A 362 16.27 6.75 -6.61
N LYS A 363 16.65 5.52 -6.26
CA LYS A 363 16.93 4.47 -7.24
C LYS A 363 15.63 4.06 -7.94
N ILE A 364 15.65 3.99 -9.27
CA ILE A 364 14.50 3.61 -10.10
C ILE A 364 14.72 2.28 -10.82
N ALA A 365 15.98 1.91 -11.06
CA ALA A 365 16.33 0.66 -11.72
C ALA A 365 17.61 0.03 -11.15
N GLU A 366 17.78 -1.26 -11.46
CA GLU A 366 18.96 -2.05 -11.14
C GLU A 366 19.57 -2.65 -12.39
N MET A 367 20.90 -2.55 -12.48
CA MET A 367 21.65 -3.24 -13.52
C MET A 367 21.68 -4.74 -13.19
N THR A 368 21.19 -5.55 -14.12
CA THR A 368 21.32 -7.00 -14.09
C THR A 368 22.14 -7.47 -15.30
N ASP A 369 22.48 -8.75 -15.36
CA ASP A 369 23.19 -9.35 -16.52
C ASP A 369 22.44 -9.14 -17.86
N ALA A 370 21.13 -8.88 -17.82
CA ALA A 370 20.27 -8.64 -18.99
C ALA A 370 20.06 -7.15 -19.33
N GLY A 371 20.71 -6.23 -18.59
CA GLY A 371 20.56 -4.77 -18.76
C GLY A 371 19.92 -4.09 -17.56
N LEU A 372 19.49 -2.84 -17.76
CA LEU A 372 18.86 -2.01 -16.73
C LEU A 372 17.37 -2.38 -16.59
N HIS A 373 16.98 -2.87 -15.40
CA HIS A 373 15.59 -3.25 -15.12
C HIS A 373 14.98 -2.39 -14.02
N LYS A 374 13.76 -1.92 -14.26
CA LYS A 374 12.93 -1.19 -13.29
C LYS A 374 12.83 -1.95 -11.97
N LEU A 375 12.97 -1.24 -10.86
CA LEU A 375 12.82 -1.83 -9.53
C LEU A 375 11.40 -2.39 -9.34
N PRO A 376 11.24 -3.60 -8.76
CA PRO A 376 9.93 -4.26 -8.65
C PRO A 376 8.93 -3.54 -7.73
N ASN A 377 9.36 -2.57 -6.92
CA ASN A 377 8.51 -1.85 -5.96
C ASN A 377 8.39 -0.35 -6.28
N ILE A 378 8.77 0.07 -7.49
CA ILE A 378 8.86 1.50 -7.81
C ILE A 378 7.50 2.22 -7.76
N GLU A 379 6.40 1.48 -7.97
CA GLU A 379 5.03 1.97 -7.76
C GLU A 379 4.86 2.60 -6.36
N ASN A 380 5.48 2.02 -5.33
CA ASN A 380 5.34 2.46 -3.94
C ASN A 380 6.46 3.39 -3.47
N THR A 381 7.63 3.34 -4.11
CA THR A 381 8.78 4.15 -3.68
C THR A 381 8.87 5.45 -4.48
N GLY A 382 8.65 5.36 -5.79
CA GLY A 382 9.04 6.41 -6.73
C GLY A 382 7.96 7.06 -7.56
N THR A 383 6.74 6.54 -7.64
CA THR A 383 5.63 7.30 -8.25
C THR A 383 5.12 8.39 -7.30
N GLY A 384 4.52 9.46 -7.82
CA GLY A 384 3.90 10.50 -7.00
C GLY A 384 4.89 11.38 -6.21
N ARG A 385 6.15 11.44 -6.65
CA ARG A 385 7.24 12.26 -6.10
C ARG A 385 7.52 13.45 -7.02
N THR A 386 8.02 14.52 -6.44
CA THR A 386 8.41 15.72 -7.20
C THR A 386 9.90 15.63 -7.57
N ILE A 387 10.22 15.74 -8.86
CA ILE A 387 11.61 15.75 -9.35
C ILE A 387 12.32 17.04 -8.92
N ALA A 388 13.58 16.92 -8.50
CA ALA A 388 14.36 18.05 -7.98
C ALA A 388 15.16 18.81 -9.04
N GLU A 389 15.62 18.14 -10.10
CA GLU A 389 16.46 18.70 -11.16
C GLU A 389 16.04 18.16 -12.53
N ASP A 390 16.28 18.93 -13.60
CA ASP A 390 16.02 18.47 -14.97
C ASP A 390 16.83 17.21 -15.28
N ILE A 391 16.18 16.20 -15.84
CA ILE A 391 16.82 14.94 -16.24
C ILE A 391 17.03 14.98 -17.75
N GLU A 392 18.27 15.21 -18.16
CA GLU A 392 18.69 15.24 -19.55
C GLU A 392 19.42 13.95 -19.92
N VAL A 393 18.98 13.30 -21.00
CA VAL A 393 19.70 12.17 -21.63
C VAL A 393 19.90 12.52 -23.10
N ASP A 394 21.14 12.39 -23.59
CA ASP A 394 21.52 12.69 -24.98
C ASP A 394 21.13 14.11 -25.47
N GLY A 395 21.08 15.08 -24.55
CA GLY A 395 20.75 16.48 -24.84
C GLY A 395 19.24 16.77 -24.98
N ALA A 396 18.37 15.81 -24.66
CA ALA A 396 16.93 16.02 -24.54
C ALA A 396 16.50 15.93 -23.06
N VAL A 397 15.73 16.91 -22.61
CA VAL A 397 15.09 16.88 -21.28
C VAL A 397 13.97 15.85 -21.32
N LEU A 398 14.16 14.72 -20.62
CA LEU A 398 13.14 13.67 -20.50
C LEU A 398 12.15 13.96 -19.39
N ALA A 399 12.60 14.58 -18.30
CA ALA A 399 11.74 15.01 -17.22
C ALA A 399 12.21 16.37 -16.68
N ALA A 400 11.29 17.31 -16.55
CA ALA A 400 11.57 18.65 -16.05
C ALA A 400 11.57 18.69 -14.51
N ALA A 401 12.33 19.59 -13.93
CA ALA A 401 12.28 19.90 -12.52
C ALA A 401 10.83 20.24 -12.10
N GLU A 402 10.48 19.82 -10.89
CA GLU A 402 9.14 19.96 -10.30
C GLU A 402 8.00 19.15 -10.95
N SER A 403 8.28 18.32 -11.95
CA SER A 403 7.28 17.39 -12.48
C SER A 403 6.99 16.27 -11.47
N ASP A 404 5.75 15.77 -11.52
CA ASP A 404 5.31 14.60 -10.76
C ASP A 404 5.76 13.31 -11.47
N THR A 405 6.35 12.38 -10.74
CA THR A 405 6.79 11.10 -11.29
C THR A 405 5.60 10.16 -11.54
N THR A 406 5.31 9.86 -12.80
CA THR A 406 4.32 8.85 -13.20
C THR A 406 5.00 7.53 -13.56
N GLU A 407 4.22 6.44 -13.62
CA GLU A 407 4.77 5.16 -14.05
C GLU A 407 5.34 5.22 -15.48
N THR A 408 4.64 5.89 -16.38
CA THR A 408 5.05 6.10 -17.78
C THR A 408 6.37 6.87 -17.87
N MET A 409 6.52 7.94 -17.08
CA MET A 409 7.75 8.73 -17.03
C MET A 409 8.92 7.89 -16.53
N ILE A 410 8.70 7.06 -15.52
CA ILE A 410 9.75 6.16 -15.00
C ILE A 410 10.15 5.12 -16.06
N ASP A 411 9.19 4.56 -16.79
CA ASP A 411 9.47 3.60 -17.87
C ASP A 411 10.32 4.23 -18.98
N GLU A 412 10.02 5.48 -19.36
CA GLU A 412 10.81 6.26 -20.32
C GLU A 412 12.24 6.54 -19.82
N LEU A 413 12.39 6.90 -18.54
CA LEU A 413 13.70 7.15 -17.93
C LEU A 413 14.56 5.88 -17.86
N VAL A 414 13.97 4.73 -17.49
CA VAL A 414 14.68 3.46 -17.45
C VAL A 414 15.06 3.00 -18.86
N ALA A 415 14.17 3.18 -19.85
CA ALA A 415 14.47 2.89 -21.25
C ALA A 415 15.61 3.76 -21.81
N ALA A 416 15.75 4.98 -21.30
CA ALA A 416 16.85 5.90 -21.60
C ALA A 416 18.15 5.60 -20.82
N GLY A 417 18.16 4.58 -19.94
CA GLY A 417 19.35 4.18 -19.20
C GLY A 417 19.58 4.89 -17.86
N VAL A 418 18.59 5.60 -17.34
CA VAL A 418 18.67 6.27 -16.03
C VAL A 418 18.35 5.28 -14.91
N ASP A 419 19.27 5.11 -13.95
CA ASP A 419 19.16 4.17 -12.84
C ASP A 419 18.66 4.81 -11.53
N ALA A 420 18.88 6.12 -11.35
CA ALA A 420 18.44 6.89 -10.21
C ALA A 420 18.09 8.34 -10.57
N VAL A 421 17.19 8.94 -9.79
CA VAL A 421 16.72 10.32 -9.97
C VAL A 421 16.70 11.07 -8.64
N ARG A 422 16.95 12.37 -8.66
CA ARG A 422 16.84 13.20 -7.46
C ARG A 422 15.41 13.69 -7.28
N THR A 423 14.85 13.41 -6.11
CA THR A 423 13.48 13.83 -5.76
C THR A 423 13.43 14.57 -4.44
N PHE A 424 12.40 15.41 -4.29
CA PHE A 424 12.08 15.97 -2.99
C PHE A 424 11.38 14.93 -2.11
N SER A 425 11.63 15.02 -0.80
CA SER A 425 11.04 14.13 0.20
C SER A 425 10.72 14.91 1.46
N VAL A 426 9.74 14.42 2.22
CA VAL A 426 9.44 14.96 3.55
C VAL A 426 10.62 14.82 4.51
N LEU A 427 11.62 13.97 4.25
CA LEU A 427 12.80 13.86 5.10
C LEU A 427 13.77 15.06 4.95
N VAL A 428 13.74 15.75 3.81
CA VAL A 428 14.58 16.93 3.51
C VAL A 428 13.85 18.26 3.72
N CYS A 429 12.52 18.25 3.83
CA CYS A 429 11.70 19.45 3.93
C CYS A 429 12.07 20.36 5.12
N GLU A 430 12.24 21.66 4.86
CA GLU A 430 12.63 22.66 5.86
C GLU A 430 11.45 23.50 6.40
N ALA A 431 10.21 23.08 6.12
CA ALA A 431 9.01 23.71 6.67
C ALA A 431 9.07 23.72 8.21
N LYS A 432 8.86 24.91 8.81
CA LYS A 432 8.94 25.11 10.27
C LYS A 432 7.86 24.32 11.02
N VAL A 433 6.64 24.30 10.48
CA VAL A 433 5.49 23.59 11.05
C VAL A 433 4.94 22.64 9.99
N GLY A 434 4.93 21.34 10.28
CA GLY A 434 4.44 20.33 9.37
C GLY A 434 5.39 20.05 8.20
N VAL A 435 4.84 20.05 6.98
CA VAL A 435 5.55 19.82 5.71
C VAL A 435 5.00 20.73 4.61
N CYS A 436 5.75 20.90 3.51
CA CYS A 436 5.27 21.60 2.32
C CYS A 436 4.72 20.62 1.27
N ALA A 437 3.89 21.14 0.36
CA ALA A 437 3.28 20.34 -0.70
C ALA A 437 4.31 19.79 -1.69
N LYS A 438 5.33 20.58 -2.05
CA LYS A 438 6.41 20.17 -2.97
C LYS A 438 7.20 18.96 -2.47
N CYS A 439 7.57 18.94 -1.19
CA CYS A 439 8.32 17.83 -0.60
C CYS A 439 7.47 16.58 -0.32
N TYR A 440 6.16 16.73 -0.12
CA TYR A 440 5.24 15.59 0.00
C TYR A 440 4.89 14.98 -1.36
N GLY A 441 4.74 15.83 -2.37
CA GLY A 441 4.39 15.46 -3.75
C GLY A 441 2.88 15.28 -3.94
N ARG A 442 2.51 14.20 -4.63
CA ARG A 442 1.14 13.86 -4.98
C ARG A 442 0.37 13.25 -3.80
N SER A 443 -0.88 13.67 -3.62
CA SER A 443 -1.86 12.95 -2.80
C SER A 443 -2.33 11.71 -3.55
N LEU A 444 -2.10 10.55 -2.95
CA LEU A 444 -2.38 9.25 -3.55
C LEU A 444 -3.89 8.99 -3.71
N ALA A 445 -4.72 9.67 -2.91
CA ALA A 445 -6.17 9.57 -2.99
C ALA A 445 -6.76 10.38 -4.16
N THR A 446 -6.19 11.56 -4.45
CA THR A 446 -6.74 12.47 -5.46
C THR A 446 -6.09 12.31 -6.82
N GLY A 447 -4.85 11.82 -6.86
CA GLY A 447 -4.06 11.75 -8.07
C GLY A 447 -3.36 13.07 -8.44
N LYS A 448 -3.45 14.10 -7.59
CA LYS A 448 -2.93 15.45 -7.83
C LYS A 448 -1.95 15.85 -6.73
N ARG A 449 -1.19 16.94 -6.94
CA ARG A 449 -0.37 17.54 -5.87
C ARG A 449 -1.23 17.79 -4.63
N VAL A 450 -0.67 17.50 -3.45
CA VAL A 450 -1.37 17.62 -2.16
C VAL A 450 -1.79 19.07 -1.89
N ASP A 451 -2.98 19.25 -1.32
CA ASP A 451 -3.50 20.58 -0.98
C ASP A 451 -2.95 21.08 0.37
N VAL A 452 -2.80 22.41 0.48
CA VAL A 452 -2.46 23.03 1.77
C VAL A 452 -3.60 22.79 2.75
N GLY A 453 -3.27 22.23 3.91
CA GLY A 453 -4.22 21.85 4.95
C GLY A 453 -4.51 20.37 5.06
N GLU A 454 -4.05 19.54 4.13
CA GLU A 454 -4.23 18.09 4.22
C GLU A 454 -3.48 17.51 5.43
N ALA A 455 -4.18 16.71 6.23
CA ALA A 455 -3.65 16.09 7.46
C ALA A 455 -2.87 14.80 7.13
N VAL A 456 -1.76 14.96 6.40
CA VAL A 456 -0.96 13.84 5.86
C VAL A 456 -0.39 12.91 6.93
N GLY A 457 -0.17 13.39 8.16
CA GLY A 457 0.27 12.55 9.27
C GLY A 457 -0.78 11.53 9.74
N ILE A 458 -2.05 11.90 9.75
CA ILE A 458 -3.15 10.97 10.07
C ILE A 458 -3.28 9.92 8.98
N VAL A 459 -3.21 10.33 7.72
CA VAL A 459 -3.23 9.42 6.56
C VAL A 459 -2.07 8.43 6.63
N ALA A 460 -0.86 8.89 6.95
CA ALA A 460 0.30 8.04 7.12
C ALA A 460 0.12 7.03 8.25
N ALA A 461 -0.32 7.49 9.43
CA ALA A 461 -0.56 6.63 10.58
C ALA A 461 -1.60 5.53 10.31
N GLN A 462 -2.69 5.87 9.63
CA GLN A 462 -3.72 4.91 9.23
C GLN A 462 -3.23 3.94 8.15
N SER A 463 -2.50 4.44 7.15
CA SER A 463 -1.97 3.63 6.04
C SER A 463 -0.95 2.59 6.51
N ILE A 464 -0.19 2.90 7.58
CA ILE A 464 0.71 1.97 8.25
C ILE A 464 -0.05 1.07 9.23
N GLY A 465 -0.99 1.65 9.98
CA GLY A 465 -1.70 0.96 11.05
C GLY A 465 -2.72 -0.08 10.59
N GLU A 466 -3.55 0.23 9.60
CA GLU A 466 -4.62 -0.64 9.09
C GLU A 466 -4.08 -2.00 8.62
N PRO A 467 -3.04 -2.08 7.77
CA PRO A 467 -2.48 -3.36 7.36
C PRO A 467 -1.79 -4.10 8.51
N GLY A 468 -1.49 -3.45 9.64
CA GLY A 468 -1.00 -4.11 10.85
C GLY A 468 -1.88 -5.28 11.28
N THR A 469 -3.20 -5.17 11.11
CA THR A 469 -4.14 -6.27 11.33
C THR A 469 -3.84 -7.44 10.39
N GLN A 470 -3.62 -7.16 9.10
CA GLN A 470 -3.28 -8.18 8.10
C GLN A 470 -1.92 -8.81 8.36
N LEU A 471 -0.91 -8.07 8.82
CA LEU A 471 0.40 -8.62 9.20
C LEU A 471 0.28 -9.61 10.36
N THR A 472 -0.59 -9.29 11.32
CA THR A 472 -0.90 -10.18 12.43
C THR A 472 -1.72 -11.40 12.02
N MET A 473 -2.49 -11.30 10.93
CA MET A 473 -3.34 -12.38 10.41
C MET A 473 -2.68 -13.24 9.33
N ARG A 474 -1.83 -12.72 8.43
CA ARG A 474 -1.19 -13.52 7.37
C ARG A 474 -0.15 -14.49 7.91
N THR A 475 0.39 -14.23 9.09
CA THR A 475 1.16 -15.21 9.87
C THR A 475 0.36 -16.49 10.19
N PHE A 476 -0.96 -16.53 9.97
CA PHE A 476 -1.80 -17.74 10.07
C PHE A 476 -1.62 -18.73 8.93
N HIS A 477 -1.39 -18.28 7.70
CA HIS A 477 -1.27 -19.18 6.55
C HIS A 477 0.10 -19.85 6.50
N THR A 478 1.14 -19.15 6.94
CA THR A 478 2.49 -19.68 7.11
C THR A 478 2.67 -20.40 8.45
N GLY A 479 1.98 -20.01 9.52
CA GLY A 479 2.05 -20.69 10.83
C GLY A 479 1.55 -22.14 10.87
N GLY A 480 0.95 -22.63 9.77
CA GLY A 480 0.61 -24.03 9.55
C GLY A 480 1.70 -24.86 8.84
N VAL A 481 2.75 -24.22 8.32
CA VAL A 481 3.80 -24.83 7.51
C VAL A 481 5.16 -24.47 8.13
N ALA A 482 5.95 -25.47 8.52
CA ALA A 482 7.27 -25.24 9.12
C ALA A 482 8.19 -24.43 8.18
N GLY A 483 8.91 -23.42 8.70
CA GLY A 483 10.09 -22.90 8.01
C GLY A 483 10.50 -21.44 8.24
N GLN A 484 9.65 -20.55 8.76
CA GLN A 484 10.05 -19.14 8.97
C GLN A 484 9.71 -18.64 10.37
N ASP A 485 10.71 -18.04 11.02
CA ASP A 485 10.66 -17.54 12.38
C ASP A 485 9.65 -16.40 12.52
N ILE A 486 8.91 -16.37 13.62
CA ILE A 486 7.69 -15.55 13.83
C ILE A 486 8.02 -14.05 14.01
N THR A 487 9.30 -13.70 14.11
CA THR A 487 9.80 -12.35 14.41
C THR A 487 9.66 -11.33 13.28
N HIS A 488 9.34 -11.76 12.06
CA HIS A 488 9.34 -10.91 10.86
C HIS A 488 8.05 -10.08 10.61
N GLY A 489 7.10 -10.03 11.55
CA GLY A 489 5.82 -9.32 11.37
C GLY A 489 5.70 -8.00 12.14
N LEU A 490 4.53 -7.77 12.73
CA LEU A 490 4.23 -6.59 13.56
C LEU A 490 5.26 -6.31 14.68
N PRO A 491 5.82 -7.31 15.39
CA PRO A 491 6.83 -7.06 16.43
C PRO A 491 8.09 -6.36 15.90
N ARG A 492 8.54 -6.68 14.67
CA ARG A 492 9.68 -6.01 14.04
C ARG A 492 9.35 -4.56 13.72
N ILE A 493 8.15 -4.27 13.20
CA ILE A 493 7.70 -2.90 12.94
C ILE A 493 7.64 -2.09 14.24
N GLN A 494 7.12 -2.68 15.33
CA GLN A 494 7.12 -2.03 16.64
C GLN A 494 8.55 -1.79 17.16
N GLU A 495 9.47 -2.73 16.96
CA GLU A 495 10.88 -2.59 17.33
C GLU A 495 11.54 -1.41 16.59
N LEU A 496 11.30 -1.31 15.28
CA LEU A 496 11.81 -0.24 14.40
C LEU A 496 11.25 1.14 14.79
N PHE A 497 9.93 1.28 14.92
CA PHE A 497 9.31 2.56 15.28
C PHE A 497 9.55 2.98 16.73
N GLU A 498 9.84 2.04 17.63
CA GLU A 498 10.29 2.37 18.99
C GLU A 498 11.82 2.59 19.08
N ALA A 499 12.54 2.50 17.96
CA ALA A 499 13.99 2.59 17.87
C ALA A 499 14.69 1.73 18.94
N ARG A 500 14.20 0.51 19.15
CA ARG A 500 14.76 -0.44 20.11
C ARG A 500 15.99 -1.11 19.54
N ILE A 501 16.91 -1.52 20.42
CA ILE A 501 18.07 -2.32 20.01
C ILE A 501 17.58 -3.70 19.57
N PRO A 502 17.87 -4.12 18.32
CA PRO A 502 17.36 -5.37 17.80
C PRO A 502 18.00 -6.59 18.47
N LYS A 503 17.25 -7.69 18.53
CA LYS A 503 17.80 -9.00 18.93
C LYS A 503 18.70 -9.54 17.83
N GLY A 504 19.89 -10.02 18.19
CA GLY A 504 20.87 -10.51 17.22
C GLY A 504 21.46 -9.37 16.37
N MET A 505 21.85 -8.27 17.04
CA MET A 505 22.43 -7.11 16.35
C MET A 505 23.67 -7.51 15.54
N ALA A 506 23.76 -6.98 14.33
CA ALA A 506 24.95 -7.06 13.51
C ALA A 506 25.74 -5.75 13.64
N PRO A 507 27.01 -5.79 14.07
CA PRO A 507 27.85 -4.61 14.07
C PRO A 507 28.12 -4.13 12.63
N ILE A 508 28.21 -2.81 12.49
CA ILE A 508 28.63 -2.12 11.28
C ILE A 508 30.02 -1.49 11.48
N SER A 509 30.81 -1.41 10.42
CA SER A 509 32.16 -0.81 10.49
C SER A 509 32.08 0.69 10.77
N GLU A 510 32.93 1.20 11.66
CA GLU A 510 33.05 2.64 11.97
C GLU A 510 34.02 3.35 11.02
N VAL A 511 34.87 2.60 10.33
CA VAL A 511 35.99 3.09 9.52
C VAL A 511 36.11 2.27 8.23
N ASP A 512 36.66 2.88 7.18
CA ASP A 512 37.14 2.17 6.00
C ASP A 512 38.45 1.45 6.34
N GLY A 513 38.58 0.19 5.94
CA GLY A 513 39.78 -0.57 6.27
C GLY A 513 39.75 -2.03 5.86
N ARG A 514 40.79 -2.77 6.26
CA ARG A 514 40.91 -4.21 6.01
C ARG A 514 40.49 -5.03 7.22
N VAL A 515 39.74 -6.08 6.95
CA VAL A 515 39.25 -7.00 7.96
C VAL A 515 40.31 -8.04 8.30
N LYS A 516 40.51 -8.27 9.60
CA LYS A 516 41.27 -9.39 10.15
C LYS A 516 40.38 -10.18 11.10
N VAL A 517 40.18 -11.47 10.82
CA VAL A 517 39.30 -12.32 11.63
C VAL A 517 40.14 -13.16 12.60
N GLU A 518 39.93 -12.96 13.90
CA GLU A 518 40.57 -13.74 14.96
C GLU A 518 39.53 -14.62 15.68
N GLU A 519 39.82 -15.91 15.81
CA GLU A 519 38.92 -16.87 16.44
C GLU A 519 39.44 -17.31 17.81
N THR A 520 38.57 -17.23 18.82
CA THR A 520 38.80 -17.78 20.17
C THR A 520 37.80 -18.91 20.46
N GLU A 521 38.05 -19.74 21.49
CA GLU A 521 37.21 -20.92 21.80
C GLU A 521 35.71 -20.64 22.00
N LYS A 522 35.31 -19.40 22.33
CA LYS A 522 33.90 -19.03 22.59
C LYS A 522 33.37 -17.86 21.75
N THR A 523 34.24 -17.04 21.19
CA THR A 523 33.87 -15.81 20.46
C THR A 523 34.78 -15.62 19.26
N ARG A 524 34.22 -15.04 18.20
CA ARG A 524 34.98 -14.59 17.03
C ARG A 524 35.14 -13.08 17.13
N LYS A 525 36.34 -12.58 16.88
CA LYS A 525 36.66 -11.15 16.84
C LYS A 525 36.93 -10.74 15.40
N ILE A 526 36.30 -9.67 14.96
CA ILE A 526 36.55 -9.04 13.68
C ILE A 526 37.29 -7.74 13.98
N LEU A 527 38.55 -7.66 13.57
CA LEU A 527 39.39 -6.47 13.68
C LEU A 527 39.30 -5.73 12.35
N VAL A 528 38.97 -4.44 12.37
CA VAL A 528 39.06 -3.59 11.19
C VAL A 528 40.29 -2.70 11.36
N VAL A 529 41.27 -2.87 10.48
CA VAL A 529 42.49 -2.07 10.41
C VAL A 529 42.24 -0.89 9.48
N PRO A 530 42.17 0.36 9.99
CA PRO A 530 41.87 1.53 9.17
C PRO A 530 42.91 1.78 8.09
N ASP A 531 42.48 2.26 6.93
CA ASP A 531 43.41 2.62 5.84
C ASP A 531 44.26 3.88 6.15
N ASP A 532 43.77 4.75 7.03
CA ASP A 532 44.42 5.99 7.44
C ASP A 532 45.53 5.79 8.50
N GLY A 533 45.77 4.54 8.92
CA GLY A 533 46.75 4.19 9.94
C GLY A 533 46.29 4.47 11.38
N GLY A 534 45.00 4.69 11.59
CA GLY A 534 44.38 4.79 12.92
C GLY A 534 44.45 3.49 13.74
N GLU A 535 43.89 3.53 14.95
CA GLU A 535 43.85 2.37 15.83
C GLU A 535 42.89 1.28 15.32
N GLU A 536 43.27 0.00 15.47
CA GLU A 536 42.44 -1.14 15.08
C GLU A 536 41.15 -1.20 15.93
N ILE A 537 40.00 -1.33 15.26
CA ILE A 537 38.70 -1.42 15.93
C ILE A 537 38.27 -2.90 16.01
N ALA A 538 38.02 -3.38 17.22
CA ALA A 538 37.66 -4.78 17.48
C ALA A 538 36.16 -4.97 17.73
N TYR A 539 35.51 -5.75 16.88
CA TYR A 539 34.11 -6.16 17.01
C TYR A 539 34.01 -7.61 17.51
N GLN A 540 33.37 -7.83 18.65
CA GLN A 540 33.12 -9.18 19.16
C GLN A 540 31.81 -9.72 18.62
N VAL A 541 31.85 -10.87 17.94
CA VAL A 541 30.67 -11.51 17.35
C VAL A 541 30.50 -12.96 17.82
N PRO A 542 29.26 -13.45 17.95
CA PRO A 542 29.00 -14.85 18.30
C PRO A 542 29.58 -15.81 17.24
N MET A 543 30.13 -16.94 17.68
CA MET A 543 30.73 -17.92 16.76
C MET A 543 29.72 -18.60 15.83
N ARG A 544 28.43 -18.62 16.21
CA ARG A 544 27.34 -19.15 15.38
C ARG A 544 26.86 -18.17 14.31
N SER A 545 27.28 -16.90 14.37
CA SER A 545 26.84 -15.90 13.40
C SER A 545 27.53 -16.11 12.06
N ARG A 546 26.76 -16.04 10.98
CA ARG A 546 27.28 -16.10 9.61
C ARG A 546 27.96 -14.77 9.28
N LEU A 547 29.25 -14.82 8.92
CA LEU A 547 29.99 -13.63 8.47
C LEU A 547 29.52 -13.21 7.08
N LEU A 548 29.49 -11.90 6.83
CA LEU A 548 29.32 -11.32 5.50
C LEU A 548 30.65 -10.90 4.87
N VAL A 549 31.72 -10.85 5.67
CA VAL A 549 33.06 -10.43 5.28
C VAL A 549 34.06 -11.58 5.50
N ALA A 550 35.06 -11.68 4.63
CA ALA A 550 36.17 -12.62 4.75
C ALA A 550 37.43 -11.96 5.33
N ASP A 551 38.38 -12.78 5.78
CA ASP A 551 39.69 -12.32 6.23
C ASP A 551 40.46 -11.69 5.06
N GLY A 552 40.95 -10.46 5.24
CA GLY A 552 41.64 -9.68 4.21
C GLY A 552 40.73 -8.83 3.31
N ASP A 553 39.40 -8.95 3.43
CA ASP A 553 38.45 -8.10 2.69
C ASP A 553 38.58 -6.63 3.08
N HIS A 554 38.28 -5.75 2.14
CA HIS A 554 38.16 -4.32 2.38
C HIS A 554 36.70 -3.99 2.70
N VAL A 555 36.48 -3.27 3.80
CA VAL A 555 35.15 -2.86 4.26
C VAL A 555 35.01 -1.36 4.29
N HIS A 556 33.80 -0.90 3.99
CA HIS A 556 33.45 0.51 4.03
C HIS A 556 32.78 0.92 5.34
N VAL A 557 32.82 2.22 5.66
CA VAL A 557 32.06 2.79 6.78
C VAL A 557 30.58 2.42 6.65
N GLY A 558 30.00 1.89 7.73
CA GLY A 558 28.61 1.45 7.77
C GLY A 558 28.36 0.05 7.20
N GLN A 559 29.36 -0.63 6.65
CA GLN A 559 29.19 -1.98 6.12
C GLN A 559 28.94 -2.99 7.25
N GLN A 560 27.91 -3.82 7.05
CA GLN A 560 27.52 -4.87 7.99
C GLN A 560 28.49 -6.05 7.95
N LEU A 561 28.98 -6.49 9.12
CA LEU A 561 30.03 -7.51 9.22
C LEU A 561 29.48 -8.95 9.31
N ILE A 562 28.29 -9.12 9.88
CA ILE A 562 27.63 -10.43 10.06
C ILE A 562 26.17 -10.35 9.64
N GLN A 563 25.57 -11.49 9.29
CA GLN A 563 24.13 -11.54 9.05
C GLN A 563 23.35 -11.24 10.34
N GLY A 564 22.41 -10.29 10.27
CA GLY A 564 21.60 -9.87 11.41
C GLY A 564 20.92 -8.52 11.17
N ALA A 565 20.33 -7.95 12.22
CA ALA A 565 19.68 -6.63 12.16
C ALA A 565 20.65 -5.53 12.62
N VAL A 566 20.69 -4.42 11.90
CA VAL A 566 21.54 -3.27 12.26
C VAL A 566 20.85 -2.42 13.32
N ASN A 567 21.63 -1.85 14.26
CA ASN A 567 21.11 -0.95 15.28
C ASN A 567 20.98 0.48 14.73
N PRO A 568 19.77 1.07 14.67
CA PRO A 568 19.58 2.43 14.14
C PRO A 568 20.37 3.51 14.88
N HIS A 569 20.67 3.32 16.17
CA HIS A 569 21.49 4.28 16.94
C HIS A 569 22.96 4.29 16.49
N GLU A 570 23.48 3.14 16.05
CA GLU A 570 24.83 3.04 15.48
C GLU A 570 24.87 3.68 14.09
N VAL A 571 23.84 3.43 13.27
CA VAL A 571 23.70 4.08 11.95
C VAL A 571 23.68 5.60 12.10
N LEU A 572 22.90 6.15 13.05
CA LEU A 572 22.86 7.59 13.29
C LEU A 572 24.24 8.14 13.71
N ARG A 573 24.97 7.41 14.57
CA ARG A 573 26.28 7.85 15.07
C ARG A 573 27.35 7.81 13.99
N ILE A 574 27.33 6.80 13.13
CA ILE A 574 28.39 6.50 12.15
C ILE A 574 28.10 7.16 10.80
N LEU A 575 26.90 6.98 10.26
CA LEU A 575 26.50 7.45 8.92
C LEU A 575 25.68 8.74 8.94
N GLY A 576 25.16 9.14 10.11
CA GLY A 576 24.44 10.38 10.28
C GLY A 576 22.93 10.27 10.10
N SER A 577 22.25 11.42 10.18
CA SER A 577 20.78 11.49 10.26
C SER A 577 20.06 11.05 8.99
N ARG A 578 20.63 11.32 7.80
CA ARG A 578 20.00 10.95 6.53
C ARG A 578 19.99 9.44 6.34
N GLU A 579 21.13 8.80 6.54
CA GLU A 579 21.29 7.36 6.35
C GLU A 579 20.45 6.54 7.33
N VAL A 580 20.34 6.96 8.60
CA VAL A 580 19.44 6.28 9.54
C VAL A 580 17.97 6.39 9.12
N GLN A 581 17.56 7.51 8.53
CA GLN A 581 16.18 7.66 8.03
C GLN A 581 15.92 6.72 6.85
N LEU A 582 16.82 6.68 5.88
CA LEU A 582 16.71 5.79 4.72
C LEU A 582 16.76 4.33 5.13
N HIS A 583 17.64 3.97 6.06
CA HIS A 583 17.72 2.63 6.62
C HIS A 583 16.39 2.22 7.29
N LEU A 584 15.80 3.08 8.13
CA LEU A 584 14.51 2.80 8.77
C LEU A 584 13.36 2.70 7.76
N VAL A 585 13.33 3.55 6.72
CA VAL A 585 12.33 3.44 5.63
C VAL A 585 12.46 2.08 4.95
N HIS A 586 13.68 1.69 4.57
CA HIS A 586 13.96 0.43 3.90
C HIS A 586 13.54 -0.78 4.74
N GLU A 587 13.95 -0.84 6.01
CA GLU A 587 13.63 -1.94 6.92
C GLU A 587 12.13 -2.10 7.16
N VAL A 588 11.41 -0.98 7.36
CA VAL A 588 9.95 -1.03 7.55
C VAL A 588 9.27 -1.49 6.25
N GLN A 589 9.70 -0.96 5.09
CA GLN A 589 9.14 -1.34 3.80
C GLN A 589 9.39 -2.82 3.47
N GLU A 590 10.56 -3.36 3.81
CA GLU A 590 10.89 -4.77 3.62
C GLU A 590 9.96 -5.68 4.42
N VAL A 591 9.64 -5.31 5.66
CA VAL A 591 8.69 -6.07 6.49
C VAL A 591 7.31 -6.09 5.84
N TYR A 592 6.77 -4.94 5.41
CA TYR A 592 5.47 -4.89 4.73
C TYR A 592 5.47 -5.67 3.41
N ARG A 593 6.56 -5.55 2.62
CA ARG A 593 6.72 -6.26 1.35
C ARG A 593 6.79 -7.77 1.54
N SER A 594 7.52 -8.26 2.53
CA SER A 594 7.61 -9.70 2.84
C SER A 594 6.25 -10.32 3.15
N GLN A 595 5.32 -9.51 3.66
CA GLN A 595 3.95 -9.91 3.96
C GLN A 595 2.97 -9.60 2.83
N GLY A 596 3.44 -9.10 1.68
CA GLY A 596 2.62 -8.79 0.50
C GLY A 596 1.67 -7.62 0.73
N VAL A 597 2.07 -6.63 1.54
CA VAL A 597 1.33 -5.39 1.77
C VAL A 597 2.04 -4.24 1.05
N SER A 598 1.29 -3.48 0.25
CA SER A 598 1.75 -2.32 -0.50
C SER A 598 1.50 -1.05 0.34
N ILE A 599 2.54 -0.29 0.63
CA ILE A 599 2.46 1.02 1.29
C ILE A 599 3.47 1.92 0.62
N HIS A 600 3.11 3.18 0.39
CA HIS A 600 4.03 4.17 -0.15
C HIS A 600 5.00 4.70 0.92
N ASP A 601 6.29 4.78 0.55
CA ASP A 601 7.38 5.23 1.43
C ASP A 601 7.14 6.58 2.12
N LYS A 602 6.42 7.53 1.47
CA LYS A 602 6.15 8.86 2.02
C LYS A 602 5.43 8.81 3.39
N HIS A 603 4.61 7.79 3.62
CA HIS A 603 3.93 7.60 4.90
C HIS A 603 4.93 7.22 5.99
N ILE A 604 5.87 6.32 5.68
CA ILE A 604 6.92 5.88 6.62
C ILE A 604 7.89 7.04 6.88
N GLU A 605 8.25 7.80 5.84
CA GLU A 605 9.09 9.00 5.96
C GLU A 605 8.49 10.05 6.89
N ILE A 606 7.17 10.26 6.88
CA ILE A 606 6.49 11.18 7.80
C ILE A 606 6.72 10.76 9.25
N ILE A 607 6.55 9.46 9.56
CA ILE A 607 6.73 8.95 10.93
C ILE A 607 8.19 9.08 11.35
N ILE A 608 9.13 8.69 10.48
CA ILE A 608 10.57 8.75 10.74
C ILE A 608 11.06 10.21 10.90
N ARG A 609 10.49 11.17 10.16
CA ARG A 609 10.75 12.60 10.36
C ARG A 609 10.42 13.01 11.80
N GLN A 610 9.33 12.51 12.37
CA GLN A 610 8.97 12.81 13.77
C GLN A 610 9.90 12.14 14.78
N MET A 611 10.45 10.96 14.48
CA MET A 611 11.42 10.26 15.34
C MET A 611 12.77 10.99 15.49
N LEU A 612 13.14 11.85 14.53
CA LEU A 612 14.40 12.61 14.48
C LEU A 612 14.19 14.14 14.58
N LYS A 613 13.05 14.59 15.12
CA LYS A 613 12.70 16.02 15.21
C LYS A 613 13.59 16.80 16.19
N ARG A 614 14.32 16.14 17.09
CA ARG A 614 15.02 16.79 18.21
C ARG A 614 16.54 16.67 18.15
N VAL A 615 17.20 17.68 18.72
CA VAL A 615 18.64 17.80 18.90
C VAL A 615 18.93 17.92 20.39
N ASN A 616 19.92 17.17 20.86
CA ASN A 616 20.46 17.31 22.21
C ASN A 616 21.61 18.33 22.18
N VAL A 617 21.46 19.41 22.94
CA VAL A 617 22.47 20.48 23.01
C VAL A 617 23.67 19.97 23.81
N LEU A 618 24.88 20.16 23.27
CA LEU A 618 26.13 19.81 23.95
C LEU A 618 26.75 21.04 24.60
N GLU A 619 26.91 22.09 23.81
CA GLU A 619 27.46 23.35 24.23
C GLU A 619 26.48 24.44 23.80
N SER A 620 26.15 25.33 24.73
CA SER A 620 25.20 26.41 24.50
C SER A 620 25.74 27.50 23.57
N GLY A 621 27.07 27.62 23.45
CA GLY A 621 27.68 28.80 22.83
C GLY A 621 27.17 30.08 23.52
N ASP A 622 26.85 31.09 22.72
CA ASP A 622 26.22 32.35 23.14
C ASP A 622 24.68 32.31 23.03
N THR A 623 24.09 31.13 22.78
CA THR A 623 22.62 30.97 22.77
C THR A 623 22.05 30.82 24.19
N GLU A 624 20.74 31.01 24.34
CA GLU A 624 20.01 30.78 25.59
C GLU A 624 19.75 29.28 25.90
N LEU A 625 20.23 28.36 25.06
CA LEU A 625 19.98 26.93 25.21
C LEU A 625 20.81 26.32 26.34
N LEU A 626 20.26 25.35 27.05
CA LEU A 626 20.98 24.67 28.13
C LEU A 626 21.70 23.40 27.64
N PRO A 627 22.96 23.15 28.04
CA PRO A 627 23.61 21.87 27.80
C PRO A 627 22.80 20.69 28.33
N GLY A 628 22.55 19.68 27.49
CA GLY A 628 21.71 18.52 27.78
C GLY A 628 20.21 18.73 27.52
N GLU A 629 19.79 19.92 27.11
CA GLU A 629 18.41 20.20 26.72
C GLU A 629 18.07 19.55 25.37
N LEU A 630 16.86 18.98 25.27
CA LEU A 630 16.33 18.43 24.03
C LEU A 630 15.43 19.45 23.34
N VAL A 631 15.93 20.08 22.28
CA VAL A 631 15.25 21.15 21.55
C VAL A 631 14.79 20.63 20.17
N GLU A 632 13.70 21.17 19.64
CA GLU A 632 13.31 20.87 18.25
C GLU A 632 14.32 21.44 17.26
N ARG A 633 14.63 20.69 16.20
CA ARG A 633 15.64 21.07 15.21
C ARG A 633 15.38 22.44 14.57
N PRO A 634 14.15 22.79 14.13
CA PRO A 634 13.90 24.11 13.52
C PRO A 634 14.20 25.27 14.48
N ARG A 635 13.86 25.12 15.77
CA ARG A 635 14.15 26.12 16.80
C ARG A 635 15.64 26.23 17.09
N PHE A 636 16.35 25.10 17.17
CA PHE A 636 17.79 25.06 17.33
C PHE A 636 18.51 25.77 16.17
N GLU A 637 18.10 25.50 14.93
CA GLU A 637 18.65 26.14 13.73
C GLU A 637 18.34 27.64 13.65
N GLU A 638 17.14 28.06 14.06
CA GLU A 638 16.73 29.48 14.10
C GLU A 638 17.54 30.27 15.14
N MET A 639 17.68 29.75 16.36
CA MET A 639 18.47 30.39 17.42
C MET A 639 19.95 30.50 17.04
N ASN A 640 20.54 29.44 16.48
CA ASN A 640 21.92 29.48 16.02
C ASN A 640 22.14 30.48 14.89
N ARG A 641 21.19 30.57 13.95
CA ARG A 641 21.27 31.53 12.84
C ARG A 641 21.24 32.97 13.36
N GLY A 642 20.36 33.27 14.30
CA GLY A 642 20.31 34.60 14.94
C GLY A 642 21.62 34.96 15.62
N VAL A 643 22.21 34.06 16.42
CA VAL A 643 23.50 34.31 17.09
C VAL A 643 24.65 34.51 16.08
N VAL A 644 24.66 33.76 14.98
CA VAL A 644 25.67 33.93 13.93
C VAL A 644 25.51 35.27 13.20
N GLU A 645 24.28 35.72 12.95
CA GLU A 645 23.99 37.05 12.37
C GLU A 645 24.47 38.19 13.29
N GLU A 646 24.44 37.97 14.61
CA GLU A 646 24.97 38.88 15.62
C GLU A 646 26.51 38.76 15.81
N GLY A 647 27.16 37.81 15.14
CA GLY A 647 28.60 37.57 15.20
C GLY A 647 29.08 36.77 16.42
N GLY A 648 28.16 36.11 17.12
CA GLY A 648 28.45 35.24 18.28
C GLY A 648 28.76 33.79 17.90
N THR A 649 29.01 32.97 18.93
CA THR A 649 29.30 31.54 18.79
C THR A 649 28.00 30.72 18.84
N PRO A 650 27.63 29.98 17.79
CA PRO A 650 26.42 29.16 17.80
C PRO A 650 26.52 27.98 18.76
N ALA A 651 25.38 27.46 19.22
CA ALA A 651 25.32 26.24 20.01
C ALA A 651 25.69 25.00 19.18
N SER A 652 26.34 24.02 19.82
CA SER A 652 26.63 22.72 19.23
C SER A 652 25.67 21.67 19.77
N GLY A 653 25.18 20.77 18.90
CA GLY A 653 24.16 19.79 19.26
C GLY A 653 24.23 18.52 18.42
N ARG A 654 23.75 17.40 18.97
CA ARG A 654 23.69 16.10 18.29
C ARG A 654 22.23 15.73 18.02
N PRO A 655 21.86 15.32 16.80
CA PRO A 655 20.53 14.74 16.55
C PRO A 655 20.29 13.53 17.46
N VAL A 656 19.05 13.35 17.92
CA VAL A 656 18.66 12.21 18.75
C VAL A 656 17.54 11.44 18.08
N LEU A 657 17.77 10.14 17.86
CA LEU A 657 16.72 9.21 17.45
C LEU A 657 15.87 8.81 18.66
N MET A 658 14.57 9.02 18.57
CA MET A 658 13.60 8.63 19.59
C MET A 658 12.56 7.67 19.01
N GLY A 659 12.14 6.69 19.80
CA GLY A 659 10.96 5.90 19.49
C GLY A 659 9.68 6.75 19.49
N ILE A 660 8.67 6.34 18.72
CA ILE A 660 7.42 7.09 18.56
C ILE A 660 6.72 7.40 19.89
N THR A 661 6.81 6.51 20.89
CA THR A 661 6.23 6.76 22.23
C THR A 661 6.94 7.89 22.96
N LYS A 662 8.27 7.97 22.85
CA LYS A 662 9.05 9.05 23.49
C LYS A 662 8.91 10.36 22.71
N ALA A 663 8.82 10.28 21.38
CA ALA A 663 8.60 11.43 20.52
C ALA A 663 7.24 12.09 20.79
N SER A 664 6.15 11.32 20.94
CA SER A 664 4.83 11.87 21.23
C SER A 664 4.74 12.53 22.61
N LEU A 665 5.45 12.00 23.63
CA LEU A 665 5.58 12.61 24.97
C LEU A 665 6.28 13.97 24.94
N ALA A 666 7.08 14.24 23.93
CA ALA A 666 7.81 15.47 23.79
C ALA A 666 7.04 16.46 22.89
N THR A 667 5.77 16.70 23.18
CA THR A 667 4.98 17.76 22.52
C THR A 667 5.17 19.11 23.23
N GLU A 668 5.12 20.22 22.50
CA GLU A 668 5.17 21.57 23.08
C GLU A 668 3.82 22.00 23.68
N SER A 669 2.71 21.46 23.19
CA SER A 669 1.39 21.73 23.76
C SER A 669 1.23 21.05 25.11
N TRP A 670 1.06 21.86 26.16
CA TRP A 670 0.77 21.34 27.49
C TRP A 670 -0.65 20.79 27.58
N LEU A 671 -1.60 21.27 26.78
CA LEU A 671 -2.98 20.74 26.72
C LEU A 671 -3.00 19.32 26.15
N SER A 672 -2.29 19.11 25.03
CA SER A 672 -2.13 17.79 24.43
C SER A 672 -1.36 16.87 25.37
N ALA A 673 -0.22 17.31 25.93
CA ALA A 673 0.56 16.52 26.90
C ALA A 673 -0.30 16.07 28.10
N ALA A 674 -1.14 16.94 28.64
CA ALA A 674 -2.01 16.64 29.79
C ALA A 674 -3.06 15.55 29.52
N SER A 675 -3.40 15.30 28.24
CA SER A 675 -4.40 14.31 27.85
C SER A 675 -3.88 12.86 27.87
N PHE A 676 -2.56 12.65 27.85
CA PHE A 676 -1.95 11.32 27.78
C PHE A 676 -0.79 11.09 28.76
N GLN A 677 -0.29 12.15 29.40
CA GLN A 677 0.67 12.09 30.49
C GLN A 677 0.01 12.29 31.86
N GLU A 678 0.82 12.24 32.92
CA GLU A 678 0.41 12.63 34.26
C GLU A 678 0.02 14.11 34.29
N THR A 679 -1.29 14.37 34.25
CA THR A 679 -1.90 15.70 34.16
C THR A 679 -1.37 16.65 35.23
N THR A 680 -1.24 16.20 36.48
CA THR A 680 -0.74 17.03 37.60
C THR A 680 0.66 17.58 37.34
N ARG A 681 1.57 16.73 36.81
CA ARG A 681 2.95 17.12 36.52
C ARG A 681 2.99 18.16 35.40
N VAL A 682 2.26 17.91 34.31
CA VAL A 682 2.22 18.80 33.13
C VAL A 682 1.64 20.16 33.48
N LEU A 683 0.52 20.21 34.19
CA LEU A 683 -0.13 21.46 34.57
C LEU A 683 0.72 22.27 35.55
N THR A 684 1.39 21.60 36.50
CA THR A 684 2.29 22.28 37.45
C THR A 684 3.48 22.91 36.72
N ASP A 685 4.13 22.16 35.82
CA ASP A 685 5.25 22.67 35.01
C ASP A 685 4.82 23.86 34.12
N ALA A 686 3.68 23.72 33.44
CA ALA A 686 3.14 24.78 32.58
C ALA A 686 2.78 26.05 33.37
N ALA A 687 2.21 25.90 34.57
CA ALA A 687 1.87 27.03 35.44
C ALA A 687 3.12 27.75 35.98
N ILE A 688 4.16 26.99 36.40
CA ILE A 688 5.43 27.56 36.90
C ILE A 688 6.12 28.38 35.80
N HIS A 689 6.14 27.88 34.57
CA HIS A 689 6.78 28.54 33.43
C HIS A 689 5.85 29.53 32.69
N ALA A 690 4.62 29.74 33.17
CA ALA A 690 3.61 30.58 32.53
C ALA A 690 3.44 30.29 31.01
N LYS A 691 3.43 29.01 30.62
CA LYS A 691 3.37 28.59 29.21
C LYS A 691 2.03 28.97 28.56
N SER A 692 2.09 29.54 27.36
CA SER A 692 0.93 29.74 26.48
C SER A 692 0.83 28.63 25.44
N ASP A 693 -0.36 28.10 25.20
CA ASP A 693 -0.58 27.10 24.16
C ASP A 693 -1.04 27.76 22.84
N PRO A 694 -0.32 27.59 21.71
CA PRO A 694 -0.67 28.22 20.45
C PRO A 694 -1.80 27.51 19.68
N LEU A 695 -2.29 26.35 20.15
CA LEU A 695 -3.40 25.59 19.54
C LEU A 695 -3.17 25.23 18.07
N LEU A 696 -1.93 24.87 17.71
CA LEU A 696 -1.56 24.53 16.33
C LEU A 696 -1.91 23.08 15.94
N GLY A 697 -2.10 22.20 16.92
CA GLY A 697 -2.40 20.79 16.71
C GLY A 697 -3.89 20.50 16.60
N LEU A 698 -4.20 19.25 16.26
CA LEU A 698 -5.59 18.78 16.13
C LEU A 698 -6.22 18.54 17.51
N LYS A 699 -5.46 17.94 18.42
CA LYS A 699 -5.96 17.39 19.70
C LYS A 699 -6.40 18.50 20.66
N GLU A 700 -5.66 19.60 20.76
CA GLU A 700 -5.97 20.72 21.64
C GLU A 700 -7.28 21.40 21.22
N ASN A 701 -7.49 21.56 19.91
CA ASN A 701 -8.70 22.17 19.37
C ASN A 701 -9.93 21.30 19.60
N VAL A 702 -9.80 19.97 19.44
CA VAL A 702 -10.88 19.03 19.76
C VAL A 702 -11.23 19.07 21.25
N ILE A 703 -10.24 19.12 22.15
CA ILE A 703 -10.46 19.21 23.60
C ILE A 703 -11.23 20.48 23.99
N ILE A 704 -10.88 21.62 23.38
CA ILE A 704 -11.53 22.91 23.66
C ILE A 704 -12.90 23.03 22.97
N GLY A 705 -13.16 22.23 21.92
CA GLY A 705 -14.37 22.34 21.09
C GLY A 705 -14.25 23.42 19.99
N LYS A 706 -13.04 23.71 19.53
CA LYS A 706 -12.77 24.56 18.35
C LYS A 706 -12.60 23.71 17.09
N LEU A 707 -12.76 24.36 15.93
CA LEU A 707 -12.44 23.76 14.64
C LEU A 707 -10.95 23.39 14.58
N ILE A 708 -10.65 22.21 14.03
CA ILE A 708 -9.27 21.76 13.83
C ILE A 708 -8.54 22.64 12.81
N PRO A 709 -7.24 22.94 12.99
CA PRO A 709 -6.48 23.79 12.08
C PRO A 709 -5.97 23.02 10.84
N ALA A 710 -6.80 22.15 10.27
CA ALA A 710 -6.54 21.34 9.08
C ALA A 710 -7.78 21.32 8.17
N GLY A 711 -7.57 21.02 6.88
CA GLY A 711 -8.61 21.07 5.86
C GLY A 711 -9.32 22.43 5.84
N THR A 712 -10.66 22.40 5.77
CA THR A 712 -11.56 23.57 5.78
C THR A 712 -11.44 24.44 7.04
N GLY A 713 -10.90 23.89 8.13
CA GLY A 713 -10.74 24.61 9.40
C GLY A 713 -9.54 25.57 9.44
N MET A 714 -8.64 25.54 8.44
CA MET A 714 -7.51 26.48 8.36
C MET A 714 -7.97 27.94 8.17
N PRO A 715 -7.27 28.93 8.75
CA PRO A 715 -7.56 30.35 8.54
C PRO A 715 -7.63 30.76 7.07
N ARG A 716 -6.76 30.19 6.21
CA ARG A 716 -6.75 30.43 4.75
C ARG A 716 -8.11 30.18 4.09
N TYR A 717 -8.84 29.17 4.54
CA TYR A 717 -10.16 28.81 3.99
C TYR A 717 -11.33 29.33 4.82
N ARG A 718 -11.08 29.99 5.95
CA ARG A 718 -12.13 30.60 6.77
C ARG A 718 -12.28 32.10 6.53
N SER A 719 -11.23 32.74 6.05
CA SER A 719 -11.13 34.20 5.95
C SER A 719 -11.21 34.72 4.51
N PHE A 720 -12.05 34.12 3.65
CA PHE A 720 -12.33 34.64 2.32
C PHE A 720 -13.75 35.22 2.24
N ARG A 721 -13.92 36.29 1.44
CA ARG A 721 -15.22 36.87 1.13
C ARG A 721 -15.62 36.43 -0.27
N VAL A 722 -16.80 35.84 -0.39
CA VAL A 722 -17.39 35.49 -1.69
C VAL A 722 -18.20 36.68 -2.16
N GLU A 723 -17.82 37.25 -3.29
CA GLU A 723 -18.53 38.34 -3.93
C GLU A 723 -18.96 37.92 -5.33
N ALA A 724 -20.20 38.25 -5.70
CA ALA A 724 -20.64 38.11 -7.07
C ALA A 724 -19.84 39.05 -7.98
N THR A 725 -19.49 38.57 -9.17
CA THR A 725 -18.81 39.38 -10.18
C THR A 725 -19.66 40.59 -10.58
N GLU A 726 -19.02 41.68 -11.03
CA GLU A 726 -19.73 42.89 -11.46
C GLU A 726 -20.73 42.60 -12.59
N ASP A 727 -20.40 41.69 -13.51
CA ASP A 727 -21.30 41.24 -14.58
C ASP A 727 -22.53 40.52 -14.02
N ALA A 728 -22.36 39.65 -13.03
CA ALA A 728 -23.48 38.97 -12.37
C ALA A 728 -24.34 39.97 -11.60
N ARG A 729 -23.72 40.90 -10.87
CA ARG A 729 -24.43 41.96 -10.12
C ARG A 729 -25.23 42.88 -11.04
N SER A 730 -24.66 43.26 -12.19
CA SER A 730 -25.30 44.15 -13.17
C SER A 730 -26.36 43.45 -14.04
N SER A 731 -26.28 42.13 -14.21
CA SER A 731 -27.28 41.33 -14.94
C SER A 731 -28.60 41.12 -14.17
N VAL A 732 -28.66 41.48 -12.88
CA VAL A 732 -29.87 41.42 -12.06
C VAL A 732 -30.61 42.76 -12.13
N TYR A 733 -31.40 42.95 -13.19
CA TYR A 733 -32.52 43.92 -13.24
C TYR A 733 -33.82 43.15 -13.57
N PRO A 734 -34.98 43.65 -13.12
CA PRO A 734 -35.89 42.96 -12.20
C PRO A 734 -36.79 41.93 -12.89
N ALA A 735 -37.29 41.00 -12.06
CA ALA A 735 -38.24 39.94 -12.38
C ALA A 735 -39.14 40.27 -13.58
N ALA A 736 -39.00 39.46 -14.63
CA ALA A 736 -40.05 39.30 -15.61
C ALA A 736 -41.36 39.11 -14.84
N SER A 737 -42.29 40.04 -15.05
CA SER A 737 -43.69 39.87 -14.70
C SER A 737 -44.10 38.46 -15.12
N TYR A 738 -44.49 37.62 -14.17
CA TYR A 738 -45.28 36.44 -14.50
C TYR A 738 -46.49 36.97 -15.27
N GLU A 739 -46.56 36.68 -16.57
CA GLU A 739 -47.83 36.76 -17.29
C GLU A 739 -48.73 35.68 -16.68
N GLU A 740 -49.49 36.07 -15.65
CA GLU A 740 -50.66 35.31 -15.23
C GLU A 740 -51.63 35.25 -16.42
N GLY A 741 -52.04 34.02 -16.76
CA GLY A 741 -53.13 33.79 -17.69
C GLY A 741 -54.40 34.55 -17.30
N PRO A 742 -55.36 34.70 -18.22
CA PRO A 742 -56.43 35.68 -18.10
C PRO A 742 -57.42 35.29 -17.00
N GLY A 743 -57.24 35.85 -15.81
CA GLY A 743 -58.21 35.73 -14.73
C GLY A 743 -57.64 36.16 -13.39
N TYR A 744 -58.03 37.35 -12.94
CA TYR A 744 -57.78 37.99 -11.62
C TYR A 744 -56.58 38.94 -11.53
N SER A 745 -56.83 40.20 -11.87
CA SER A 745 -55.97 41.35 -11.55
C SER A 745 -56.06 41.70 -10.05
N PHE A 746 -55.02 41.37 -9.28
CA PHE A 746 -54.66 42.15 -8.09
C PHE A 746 -53.67 43.25 -8.53
N GLY A 747 -53.95 44.49 -8.12
CA GLY A 747 -53.29 45.70 -8.65
C GLY A 747 -51.76 45.70 -8.55
N GLN A 748 -51.13 46.45 -9.45
CA GLN A 748 -49.68 46.67 -9.47
C GLN A 748 -49.16 47.08 -8.09
N PRO A 749 -48.08 46.47 -7.57
CA PRO A 749 -47.40 46.99 -6.39
C PRO A 749 -46.67 48.27 -6.81
N THR A 750 -47.18 49.43 -6.38
CA THR A 750 -46.54 50.74 -6.60
C THR A 750 -45.50 51.07 -5.54
N GLY A 751 -44.82 50.06 -4.99
CA GLY A 751 -43.76 50.25 -4.01
C GLY A 751 -42.40 50.31 -4.71
N GLU A 752 -41.61 51.35 -4.40
CA GLU A 752 -40.19 51.39 -4.73
C GLU A 752 -39.50 50.13 -4.19
N SER A 753 -38.63 49.53 -5.00
CA SER A 753 -37.85 48.37 -4.59
C SER A 753 -36.80 48.82 -3.56
N ILE A 754 -36.82 48.19 -2.39
CA ILE A 754 -35.90 48.50 -1.29
C ILE A 754 -34.48 48.10 -1.74
N PRO A 755 -33.51 49.03 -1.82
CA PRO A 755 -32.12 48.71 -2.12
C PRO A 755 -31.54 47.75 -1.09
N LEU A 756 -30.68 46.83 -1.52
CA LEU A 756 -30.06 45.81 -0.65
C LEU A 756 -29.26 46.41 0.53
N GLU A 757 -28.90 47.70 0.44
CA GLU A 757 -28.22 48.48 1.49
C GLU A 757 -29.12 48.75 2.72
N GLU A 758 -30.44 48.68 2.58
CA GLU A 758 -31.42 48.82 3.68
C GLU A 758 -31.81 47.47 4.30
N TYR A 759 -31.28 46.36 3.78
CA TYR A 759 -31.45 45.04 4.40
C TYR A 759 -30.47 44.89 5.57
N ASP A 760 -30.94 45.23 6.77
CA ASP A 760 -30.25 44.92 8.02
C ASP A 760 -30.19 43.38 8.19
N PHE A 761 -29.04 42.79 7.87
CA PHE A 761 -28.68 41.45 8.32
C PHE A 761 -28.43 41.55 9.83
N GLY A 762 -29.52 41.53 10.59
CA GLY A 762 -29.49 41.75 12.03
C GLY A 762 -28.38 40.98 12.74
N THR A 763 -27.87 41.57 13.82
CA THR A 763 -26.77 41.07 14.64
C THR A 763 -26.93 39.60 15.07
N TYR A 764 -26.40 38.68 14.28
CA TYR A 764 -25.96 37.36 14.75
C TYR A 764 -24.55 37.50 15.33
N ASN A 765 -24.49 38.18 16.48
CA ASN A 765 -23.37 38.11 17.40
C ASN A 765 -23.94 37.92 18.81
N ARG A 766 -24.21 36.66 19.15
CA ARG A 766 -24.15 36.13 20.51
C ARG A 766 -23.69 34.69 20.47
#